data_AF-G7QEC3-F1
#
_entry.id   AF-G7QEC3-F1
#
_cell.length_a   1.000
_cell.length_b   1.000
_cell.length_c   1.000
_cell.angle_alpha   90.00
_cell.angle_beta   90.00
_cell.angle_gamma   90.00
#
_symmetry.space_group_name_H-M   'P 1'
#
loop_
_entity.id
_entity.type
_entity.pdbx_description
1 polymer ?
#
loop_
_entity_poly.entity_id
_entity_poly.type
_entity_poly.pdbx_seq_one_letter_code
_entity_poly.pdbx_strand_id
1 'polypeptide(L)'
;MRPFYKTLLCVGAMILLVMAFFFPLLRGMTFSTVAGYQNEVYPWAATPNEMHFTPQSDQAELSYPWQSFIHNSLAKGDLPLWNPYSFLGEPFFSNGSSGLFYPPRLIVSALGLSPSLAHDVLSVFNILAAGLFMFLFMRALRCRRIGALLAAIAWMLGSFNLAWLHLEVSSPLTMFLPLDCLCVLRATRLRRWQDYFLAWAVLGLTLASGHLPFLGIVFGTAAAYGAALELGHLVSAWRGKRPRSHPLWRMGSFSVLPPLLAAVVLVPTLWSIHSSVRGSYTYETVHESLRVAPFAFLHSFWPAWGPVTEKTMHEMAFVGTLLPLLALIGLLRRRPGRLFFGTLAVVVPLLLLDTFLLRLVFTVFPWIGIVHNLGRLFFLWNFALAGLAGIGLGNLIAWGRYRLRHKRLAPHWKRRLVWLPLGVVLFTAAQLVAYGYKINPTFHPRTSAFLFPATPLVAALRGLDPSDRIVPLSPTAPDGTWMKPLFNAATTMVWSIPSAGGYDSVIPGRTYRLLEIVRGRSLEEMLQTARGETIMAGFNPKRVRFDLLPRLGISYLAGVPQLGEKQYWPDGGAPPLELTSVYDGPDGMVWRVAGVQAGPRIAARALVVDGPDAALAAVAGPAGQAAGSVILERKDVEDGPSAPAGSDGPAEADAGARISVRHRTNNALVVEANSPGAAFLVVPESWDAGWSARVNGQSTPVLHADYAFRAVRIPAGVSEVAFTYRPAGLIAGALLTVAGTAGALFVARRLGRRPGPNA
;
A
#
# COMPACT_ATOMS: atom_id res chain seq x y z
N MET A 1 23.69 12.37 -35.89
CA MET A 1 24.14 11.04 -35.42
C MET A 1 24.98 11.05 -34.12
N ARG A 2 26.15 11.70 -34.04
CA ARG A 2 27.02 11.71 -32.81
C ARG A 2 26.36 12.07 -31.45
N PRO A 3 25.33 12.93 -31.33
CA PRO A 3 24.72 13.26 -30.04
C PRO A 3 23.83 12.16 -29.45
N PHE A 4 23.26 11.32 -30.32
CA PHE A 4 22.33 10.24 -29.98
C PHE A 4 23.06 9.03 -29.37
N TYR A 5 24.15 8.58 -30.02
CA TYR A 5 25.03 7.52 -29.49
C TYR A 5 25.52 7.79 -28.07
N LYS A 6 25.89 9.04 -27.74
CA LYS A 6 26.32 9.39 -26.38
C LYS A 6 25.23 9.28 -25.32
N THR A 7 23.97 9.41 -25.73
CA THR A 7 22.82 9.24 -24.85
C THR A 7 22.55 7.76 -24.65
N LEU A 8 22.60 6.97 -25.73
CA LEU A 8 22.52 5.51 -25.67
C LEU A 8 23.61 4.90 -24.79
N LEU A 9 24.85 5.42 -24.83
CA LEU A 9 25.92 4.97 -23.93
C LEU A 9 25.59 5.19 -22.45
N CYS A 10 24.98 6.33 -22.10
CA CYS A 10 24.56 6.57 -20.71
C CYS A 10 23.43 5.61 -20.30
N VAL A 11 22.47 5.35 -21.20
CA VAL A 11 21.38 4.40 -20.95
C VAL A 11 21.93 2.97 -20.81
N GLY A 12 22.82 2.54 -21.71
CA GLY A 12 23.50 1.25 -21.63
C GLY A 12 24.30 1.09 -20.35
N ALA A 13 24.99 2.15 -19.88
CA ALA A 13 25.69 2.11 -18.60
C ALA A 13 24.74 1.92 -17.40
N MET A 14 23.56 2.56 -17.40
CA MET A 14 22.55 2.35 -16.36
C MET A 14 21.98 0.93 -16.41
N ILE A 15 21.68 0.41 -17.61
CA ILE A 15 21.22 -0.98 -17.79
C ILE A 15 22.27 -1.94 -17.23
N LEU A 16 23.53 -1.82 -17.65
CA LEU A 16 24.62 -2.69 -17.17
C LEU A 16 24.77 -2.62 -15.65
N LEU A 17 24.61 -1.44 -15.05
CA LEU A 17 24.69 -1.26 -13.60
C LEU A 17 23.54 -1.96 -12.86
N VAL A 18 22.30 -1.82 -13.35
CA VAL A 18 21.13 -2.52 -12.80
C VAL A 18 21.28 -4.04 -12.97
N MET A 19 21.73 -4.49 -14.14
CA MET A 19 22.01 -5.90 -14.41
C MET A 19 23.13 -6.45 -13.52
N ALA A 20 24.13 -5.65 -13.15
CA ALA A 20 25.18 -6.05 -12.22
C ALA A 20 24.66 -6.17 -10.78
N PHE A 21 23.78 -5.25 -10.35
CA PHE A 21 23.12 -5.31 -9.04
C PHE A 21 22.15 -6.50 -8.94
N PHE A 22 21.44 -6.81 -10.02
CA PHE A 22 20.46 -7.91 -10.07
C PHE A 22 20.98 -9.17 -10.78
N PHE A 23 22.30 -9.29 -10.97
CA PHE A 23 22.90 -10.44 -11.65
C PHE A 23 22.46 -11.79 -11.06
N PRO A 24 22.30 -11.96 -9.73
CA PRO A 24 21.79 -13.20 -9.15
C PRO A 24 20.42 -13.63 -9.70
N LEU A 25 19.55 -12.70 -10.11
CA LEU A 25 18.23 -13.04 -10.68
C LEU A 25 18.34 -13.89 -11.95
N LEU A 26 19.40 -13.69 -12.74
CA LEU A 26 19.68 -14.47 -13.95
C LEU A 26 20.10 -15.90 -13.65
N ARG A 27 20.47 -16.20 -12.40
CA ARG A 27 20.85 -17.52 -11.91
C ARG A 27 19.71 -18.25 -11.19
N GLY A 28 18.48 -17.80 -11.39
CA GLY A 28 17.30 -18.39 -10.73
C GLY A 28 17.14 -17.98 -9.27
N MET A 29 17.82 -16.92 -8.82
CA MET A 29 17.62 -16.35 -7.48
C MET A 29 16.50 -15.30 -7.50
N THR A 30 16.01 -14.91 -6.32
CA THR A 30 15.01 -13.85 -6.12
C THR A 30 15.46 -12.85 -5.05
N PHE A 31 14.97 -11.62 -5.18
CA PHE A 31 15.22 -10.50 -4.27
C PHE A 31 14.02 -10.35 -3.32
N SER A 32 14.00 -11.10 -2.23
CA SER A 32 12.83 -11.18 -1.36
C SER A 32 13.22 -11.40 0.11
N THR A 33 12.43 -10.84 1.03
CA THR A 33 12.56 -11.06 2.47
C THR A 33 11.82 -12.32 2.95
N VAL A 34 11.03 -12.98 2.09
CA VAL A 34 10.16 -14.11 2.46
C VAL A 34 10.95 -15.27 3.07
N ALA A 35 12.10 -15.63 2.50
CA ALA A 35 12.90 -16.76 2.98
C ALA A 35 13.49 -16.54 4.38
N GLY A 36 13.88 -15.31 4.71
CA GLY A 36 14.30 -14.98 6.07
C GLY A 36 13.11 -14.93 7.03
N TYR A 37 11.98 -14.40 6.57
CA TYR A 37 10.77 -14.24 7.36
C TYR A 37 10.15 -15.58 7.79
N GLN A 38 10.15 -16.58 6.90
CA GLN A 38 9.55 -17.89 7.18
C GLN A 38 10.21 -18.63 8.36
N ASN A 39 11.43 -18.26 8.74
CA ASN A 39 12.12 -18.83 9.90
C ASN A 39 11.58 -18.31 11.25
N GLU A 40 10.84 -17.21 11.24
CA GLU A 40 10.32 -16.56 12.44
C GLU A 40 8.81 -16.73 12.62
N VAL A 41 8.11 -17.34 11.65
CA VAL A 41 6.65 -17.43 11.62
C VAL A 41 6.19 -18.84 11.30
N TYR A 42 5.36 -19.39 12.18
CA TYR A 42 4.68 -20.65 11.95
C TYR A 42 3.59 -20.48 10.86
N PRO A 43 3.32 -21.52 10.05
CA PRO A 43 3.81 -22.90 10.21
C PRO A 43 5.25 -23.14 9.73
N TRP A 44 5.84 -22.21 8.97
CA TRP A 44 7.12 -22.43 8.30
C TRP A 44 8.33 -22.47 9.23
N ALA A 45 8.27 -21.81 10.39
CA ALA A 45 9.34 -21.80 11.39
C ALA A 45 9.69 -23.20 11.92
N ALA A 46 8.81 -24.19 11.77
CA ALA A 46 9.07 -25.57 12.16
C ALA A 46 10.11 -26.30 11.30
N THR A 47 10.32 -25.83 10.07
CA THR A 47 11.36 -26.32 9.17
C THR A 47 12.17 -25.13 8.68
N PRO A 48 13.01 -24.55 9.56
CA PRO A 48 13.76 -23.36 9.21
C PRO A 48 14.74 -23.67 8.08
N ASN A 49 14.98 -22.67 7.26
CA ASN A 49 15.97 -22.71 6.19
C ASN A 49 17.19 -21.88 6.59
N GLU A 50 18.27 -21.93 5.80
CA GLU A 50 19.54 -21.29 6.14
C GLU A 50 19.53 -19.74 6.02
N MET A 51 18.43 -19.13 5.57
CA MET A 51 18.35 -17.68 5.37
C MET A 51 18.14 -16.93 6.68
N HIS A 52 18.87 -15.82 6.87
CA HIS A 52 18.70 -14.99 8.05
C HIS A 52 17.43 -14.14 7.97
N PHE A 53 16.78 -13.95 9.11
CA PHE A 53 15.67 -13.02 9.25
C PHE A 53 16.11 -11.58 8.91
N THR A 54 15.30 -10.91 8.10
CA THR A 54 15.47 -9.48 7.80
C THR A 54 14.56 -8.67 8.73
N PRO A 55 15.11 -7.76 9.56
CA PRO A 55 14.32 -6.98 10.51
C PRO A 55 13.20 -6.15 9.91
N GLN A 56 13.33 -5.73 8.64
CA GLN A 56 12.19 -5.23 7.89
C GLN A 56 11.49 -6.36 7.14
N SER A 57 10.19 -6.54 7.41
CA SER A 57 9.37 -7.68 7.01
C SER A 57 8.09 -7.35 6.26
N ASP A 58 7.74 -6.07 6.08
CA ASP A 58 6.50 -5.64 5.39
C ASP A 58 6.31 -6.30 4.01
N GLN A 59 7.40 -6.62 3.29
CA GLN A 59 7.27 -7.35 2.03
C GLN A 59 6.70 -8.76 2.25
N ALA A 60 7.24 -9.53 3.19
CA ALA A 60 6.78 -10.89 3.47
C ALA A 60 5.41 -10.92 4.16
N GLU A 61 5.13 -9.91 4.98
CA GLU A 61 3.90 -9.78 5.77
C GLU A 61 2.70 -9.28 4.95
N LEU A 62 2.94 -8.41 3.97
CA LEU A 62 1.90 -7.67 3.27
C LEU A 62 2.04 -7.72 1.74
N SER A 63 3.17 -7.22 1.21
CA SER A 63 3.30 -7.00 -0.24
C SER A 63 3.28 -8.29 -1.05
N TYR A 64 3.99 -9.33 -0.60
CA TYR A 64 4.05 -10.63 -1.28
C TYR A 64 2.72 -11.41 -1.18
N PRO A 65 2.04 -11.48 -0.02
CA PRO A 65 0.69 -12.05 0.05
C PRO A 65 -0.32 -11.33 -0.86
N TRP A 66 -0.29 -9.99 -0.89
CA TRP A 66 -1.13 -9.20 -1.80
C TRP A 66 -0.83 -9.49 -3.27
N GLN A 67 0.44 -9.58 -3.64
CA GLN A 67 0.85 -9.94 -4.99
C GLN A 67 0.33 -11.33 -5.36
N SER A 68 0.46 -12.30 -4.46
CA SER A 68 -0.04 -13.66 -4.65
C SER A 68 -1.56 -13.68 -4.84
N PHE A 69 -2.29 -12.94 -4.02
CA PHE A 69 -3.75 -12.80 -4.14
C PHE A 69 -4.18 -12.16 -5.46
N ILE A 70 -3.51 -11.07 -5.90
CA ILE A 70 -3.79 -10.42 -7.18
C ILE A 70 -3.59 -11.40 -8.34
N HIS A 71 -2.45 -12.09 -8.39
CA HIS A 71 -2.13 -13.02 -9.48
C HIS A 71 -3.11 -14.20 -9.49
N ASN A 72 -3.39 -14.79 -8.33
CA ASN A 72 -4.31 -15.93 -8.21
C ASN A 72 -5.76 -15.55 -8.58
N SER A 73 -6.18 -14.32 -8.28
CA SER A 73 -7.53 -13.83 -8.62
C SER A 73 -7.64 -13.59 -10.12
N LEU A 74 -6.68 -12.86 -10.71
CA LEU A 74 -6.68 -12.53 -12.13
C LEU A 74 -6.54 -13.77 -13.02
N ALA A 75 -5.76 -14.77 -12.60
CA ALA A 75 -5.63 -16.04 -13.30
C ALA A 75 -6.96 -16.82 -13.38
N LYS A 76 -7.88 -16.58 -12.43
CA LYS A 76 -9.25 -17.15 -12.42
C LYS A 76 -10.27 -16.27 -13.13
N GLY A 77 -9.85 -15.14 -13.73
CA GLY A 77 -10.75 -14.16 -14.33
C GLY A 77 -11.51 -13.30 -13.32
N ASP A 78 -11.11 -13.30 -12.04
CA ASP A 78 -11.75 -12.54 -10.98
C ASP A 78 -10.92 -11.29 -10.61
N LEU A 79 -11.53 -10.12 -10.68
CA LEU A 79 -10.88 -8.87 -10.27
C LEU A 79 -10.92 -8.77 -8.75
N PRO A 80 -9.80 -8.66 -8.02
CA PRO A 80 -9.83 -8.70 -6.54
C PRO A 80 -10.39 -7.39 -5.96
N LEU A 81 -11.73 -7.23 -5.93
CA LEU A 81 -12.37 -6.06 -5.32
C LEU A 81 -12.52 -6.24 -3.80
N TRP A 82 -12.79 -7.47 -3.38
CA TRP A 82 -12.95 -7.89 -1.99
C TRP A 82 -11.92 -8.97 -1.62
N ASN A 83 -11.32 -8.89 -0.44
CA ASN A 83 -10.42 -9.89 0.12
C ASN A 83 -11.17 -10.71 1.18
N PRO A 84 -11.53 -11.99 0.93
CA PRO A 84 -12.23 -12.83 1.91
C PRO A 84 -11.30 -13.49 2.93
N TYR A 85 -9.98 -13.34 2.79
CA TYR A 85 -8.97 -14.13 3.51
C TYR A 85 -8.36 -13.43 4.73
N SER A 86 -8.63 -12.14 4.91
CA SER A 86 -8.19 -11.35 6.06
C SER A 86 -9.38 -10.68 6.75
N PHE A 87 -9.30 -10.47 8.07
CA PHE A 87 -10.25 -9.69 8.87
C PHE A 87 -11.73 -10.04 8.68
N LEU A 88 -12.05 -11.31 8.40
CA LEU A 88 -13.43 -11.75 8.08
C LEU A 88 -14.01 -11.13 6.80
N GLY A 89 -13.17 -10.59 5.93
CA GLY A 89 -13.53 -9.87 4.72
C GLY A 89 -13.17 -8.39 4.80
N GLU A 90 -12.57 -7.85 3.74
CA GLU A 90 -12.27 -6.43 3.62
C GLU A 90 -12.27 -5.94 2.15
N PRO A 91 -12.53 -4.65 1.88
CA PRO A 91 -12.29 -4.05 0.58
C PRO A 91 -10.80 -4.08 0.19
N PHE A 92 -10.46 -4.68 -0.95
CA PHE A 92 -9.07 -4.79 -1.41
C PHE A 92 -8.71 -3.75 -2.48
N PHE A 93 -9.63 -3.52 -3.43
CA PHE A 93 -9.45 -2.53 -4.50
C PHE A 93 -9.29 -1.11 -3.95
N SER A 94 -10.09 -0.77 -2.93
CA SER A 94 -10.19 0.59 -2.39
C SER A 94 -9.37 0.81 -1.12
N ASN A 95 -8.49 -0.11 -0.73
CA ASN A 95 -7.64 0.08 0.45
C ASN A 95 -6.55 1.16 0.25
N GLY A 96 -6.41 1.69 -0.97
CA GLY A 96 -5.48 2.78 -1.32
C GLY A 96 -4.00 2.39 -1.34
N SER A 97 -3.68 1.12 -1.08
CA SER A 97 -2.30 0.66 -0.90
C SER A 97 -1.93 -0.52 -1.79
N SER A 98 -2.90 -1.33 -2.22
CA SER A 98 -2.68 -2.58 -2.98
C SER A 98 -1.97 -2.42 -4.32
N GLY A 99 -2.03 -1.23 -4.92
CA GLY A 99 -1.38 -0.95 -6.20
C GLY A 99 -1.94 -1.75 -7.38
N LEU A 100 -3.20 -2.19 -7.30
CA LEU A 100 -3.86 -2.99 -8.33
C LEU A 100 -3.85 -2.31 -9.72
N PHE A 101 -4.00 -0.98 -9.78
CA PHE A 101 -3.99 -0.22 -11.05
C PHE A 101 -2.60 0.22 -11.51
N TYR A 102 -1.54 -0.30 -10.90
CA TYR A 102 -0.20 -0.04 -11.37
C TYR A 102 0.04 -0.75 -12.72
N PRO A 103 0.22 -0.04 -13.86
CA PRO A 103 0.19 -0.69 -15.17
C PRO A 103 1.25 -1.79 -15.38
N PRO A 104 2.51 -1.63 -14.95
CA PRO A 104 3.49 -2.72 -14.99
C PRO A 104 3.07 -3.96 -14.20
N ARG A 105 2.36 -3.80 -13.07
CA ARG A 105 1.80 -4.91 -12.29
C ARG A 105 0.74 -5.66 -13.10
N LEU A 106 -0.21 -4.94 -13.68
CA LEU A 106 -1.24 -5.54 -14.53
C LEU A 106 -0.64 -6.30 -15.72
N ILE A 107 0.43 -5.77 -16.32
CA ILE A 107 1.13 -6.45 -17.42
C ILE A 107 1.77 -7.76 -16.94
N VAL A 108 2.53 -7.76 -15.83
CA VAL A 108 3.16 -9.00 -15.34
C VAL A 108 2.14 -10.04 -14.88
N SER A 109 1.02 -9.61 -14.30
CA SER A 109 -0.09 -10.49 -13.96
C SER A 109 -0.78 -11.07 -15.20
N ALA A 110 -1.02 -10.26 -16.23
CA ALA A 110 -1.60 -10.71 -17.49
C ALA A 110 -0.70 -11.68 -18.27
N LEU A 111 0.62 -11.58 -18.10
CA LEU A 111 1.60 -12.53 -18.63
C LEU A 111 1.65 -13.85 -17.84
N GLY A 112 0.91 -13.97 -16.73
CA GLY A 112 0.88 -15.18 -15.90
C GLY A 112 2.21 -15.46 -15.20
N LEU A 113 3.02 -14.44 -14.93
CA LEU A 113 4.28 -14.63 -14.19
C LEU A 113 3.97 -15.08 -12.76
N SER A 114 4.83 -15.94 -12.19
CA SER A 114 4.70 -16.30 -10.78
C SER A 114 4.84 -15.07 -9.88
N PRO A 115 4.21 -15.03 -8.69
CA PRO A 115 4.27 -13.86 -7.80
C PRO A 115 5.70 -13.38 -7.48
N SER A 116 6.63 -14.30 -7.26
CA SER A 116 8.05 -13.97 -6.99
C SER A 116 8.78 -13.44 -8.22
N LEU A 117 8.53 -13.98 -9.41
CA LEU A 117 9.11 -13.45 -10.64
C LEU A 117 8.53 -12.07 -10.97
N ALA A 118 7.23 -11.87 -10.76
CA ALA A 118 6.58 -10.58 -10.92
C ALA A 118 7.18 -9.54 -9.97
N HIS A 119 7.41 -9.89 -8.70
CA HIS A 119 8.12 -9.04 -7.74
C HIS A 119 9.49 -8.60 -8.27
N ASP A 120 10.32 -9.56 -8.68
CA ASP A 120 11.68 -9.31 -9.17
C ASP A 120 11.69 -8.39 -10.42
N VAL A 121 10.79 -8.66 -11.38
CA VAL A 121 10.65 -7.87 -12.61
C VAL A 121 10.22 -6.45 -12.29
N LEU A 122 9.27 -6.26 -11.37
CA LEU A 122 8.81 -4.93 -10.95
C LEU A 122 9.91 -4.15 -10.24
N SER A 123 10.69 -4.81 -9.37
CA SER A 123 11.85 -4.21 -8.69
C SER A 123 12.91 -3.73 -9.69
N VAL A 124 13.29 -4.56 -10.66
CA VAL A 124 14.23 -4.21 -11.74
C VAL A 124 13.67 -3.07 -12.61
N PHE A 125 12.40 -3.16 -13.00
CA PHE A 125 11.75 -2.16 -13.84
C PHE A 125 11.71 -0.79 -13.15
N ASN A 126 11.25 -0.74 -11.90
CA ASN A 126 11.10 0.51 -11.15
C ASN A 126 12.44 1.22 -10.97
N ILE A 127 13.50 0.48 -10.62
CA ILE A 127 14.82 1.10 -10.42
C ILE A 127 15.43 1.59 -11.75
N LEU A 128 15.27 0.83 -12.82
CA LEU A 128 15.77 1.23 -14.13
C LEU A 128 15.01 2.44 -14.67
N ALA A 129 13.68 2.44 -14.51
CA ALA A 129 12.80 3.54 -14.88
C ALA A 129 13.12 4.80 -14.06
N ALA A 130 13.40 4.68 -12.76
CA ALA A 130 13.84 5.77 -11.90
C ALA A 130 15.11 6.44 -12.46
N GLY A 131 16.13 5.64 -12.80
CA GLY A 131 17.37 6.15 -13.39
C GLY A 131 17.14 6.80 -14.76
N LEU A 132 16.39 6.14 -15.64
CA LEU A 132 16.09 6.64 -16.98
C LEU A 132 15.34 7.97 -16.93
N PHE A 133 14.25 8.06 -16.16
CA PHE A 133 13.46 9.28 -16.09
C PHE A 133 14.21 10.41 -15.38
N MET A 134 15.01 10.12 -14.35
CA MET A 134 15.87 11.13 -13.75
C MET A 134 16.91 11.65 -14.75
N PHE A 135 17.55 10.76 -15.51
CA PHE A 135 18.47 11.16 -16.57
C PHE A 135 17.77 12.08 -17.60
N LEU A 136 16.61 11.68 -18.09
CA LEU A 136 15.82 12.46 -19.06
C LEU A 136 15.37 13.80 -18.49
N PHE A 137 14.91 13.85 -17.24
CA PHE A 137 14.55 15.07 -16.54
C PHE A 137 15.74 16.04 -16.44
N MET A 138 16.90 15.54 -16.01
CA MET A 138 18.13 16.32 -15.92
C MET A 138 18.60 16.82 -17.28
N ARG A 139 18.45 16.00 -18.33
CA ARG A 139 18.74 16.40 -19.72
C ARG A 139 17.77 17.48 -20.20
N ALA A 140 16.49 17.39 -19.86
CA ALA A 140 15.52 18.44 -20.11
C ALA A 140 15.91 19.72 -19.38
N LEU A 141 16.41 19.66 -18.15
CA LEU A 141 16.99 20.81 -17.41
C LEU A 141 18.30 21.36 -17.99
N ARG A 142 18.74 20.89 -19.18
CA ARG A 142 20.00 21.27 -19.83
C ARG A 142 21.24 20.90 -19.00
N CYS A 143 21.13 19.97 -18.05
CA CYS A 143 22.28 19.42 -17.34
C CYS A 143 23.14 18.61 -18.31
N ARG A 144 24.47 18.65 -18.18
CA ARG A 144 25.39 17.91 -19.06
C ARG A 144 25.23 16.41 -18.86
N ARG A 145 25.46 15.60 -19.91
CA ARG A 145 25.27 14.13 -19.89
C ARG A 145 25.89 13.42 -18.68
N ILE A 146 27.16 13.69 -18.37
CA ILE A 146 27.84 13.05 -17.23
C ILE A 146 27.23 13.48 -15.89
N GLY A 147 26.85 14.76 -15.74
CA GLY A 147 26.13 15.22 -14.55
C GLY A 147 24.72 14.62 -14.44
N ALA A 148 24.01 14.48 -15.56
CA ALA A 148 22.72 13.81 -15.60
C ALA A 148 22.84 12.32 -15.28
N LEU A 149 23.90 11.64 -15.74
CA LEU A 149 24.19 10.25 -15.42
C LEU A 149 24.51 10.07 -13.93
N LEU A 150 25.30 10.97 -13.33
CA LEU A 150 25.53 10.97 -11.89
C LEU A 150 24.21 11.08 -11.11
N ALA A 151 23.38 12.06 -11.46
CA ALA A 151 22.08 12.27 -10.81
C ALA A 151 21.15 11.07 -10.97
N ALA A 152 21.15 10.41 -12.13
CA ALA A 152 20.36 9.21 -12.38
C ALA A 152 20.81 8.03 -11.53
N ILE A 153 22.12 7.76 -11.46
CA ILE A 153 22.68 6.67 -10.66
C ILE A 153 22.43 6.92 -9.17
N ALA A 154 22.67 8.14 -8.70
CA ALA A 154 22.44 8.49 -7.31
C ALA A 154 20.97 8.47 -6.89
N TRP A 155 20.06 8.83 -7.81
CA TRP A 155 18.64 8.70 -7.57
C TRP A 155 18.25 7.22 -7.53
N MET A 156 18.54 6.45 -8.59
CA MET A 156 18.06 5.08 -8.68
C MET A 156 18.68 4.16 -7.61
N LEU A 157 19.95 4.33 -7.25
CA LEU A 157 20.63 3.51 -6.23
C LEU A 157 20.82 4.25 -4.90
N GLY A 158 20.11 5.37 -4.67
CA GLY A 158 20.13 6.05 -3.38
C GLY A 158 19.56 5.15 -2.28
N SER A 159 20.06 5.29 -1.05
CA SER A 159 19.73 4.37 0.05
C SER A 159 18.24 4.29 0.36
N PHE A 160 17.50 5.39 0.23
CA PHE A 160 16.04 5.36 0.37
C PHE A 160 15.41 4.43 -0.66
N ASN A 161 15.73 4.62 -1.95
CA ASN A 161 15.13 3.82 -3.01
C ASN A 161 15.52 2.35 -2.89
N LEU A 162 16.74 2.06 -2.45
CA LEU A 162 17.19 0.70 -2.17
C LEU A 162 16.50 0.08 -0.95
N ALA A 163 16.38 0.80 0.16
CA ALA A 163 15.73 0.31 1.38
C ALA A 163 14.23 0.03 1.18
N TRP A 164 13.57 0.76 0.27
CA TRP A 164 12.16 0.60 -0.07
C TRP A 164 11.91 -0.28 -1.30
N LEU A 165 12.97 -0.80 -1.93
CA LEU A 165 12.88 -1.47 -3.23
C LEU A 165 12.02 -2.74 -3.18
N HIS A 166 12.20 -3.52 -2.11
CA HIS A 166 11.51 -4.77 -1.88
C HIS A 166 10.02 -4.57 -1.51
N LEU A 167 9.61 -3.34 -1.18
CA LEU A 167 8.21 -2.94 -1.01
C LEU A 167 7.63 -2.48 -2.34
N GLU A 168 7.23 -3.45 -3.16
CA GLU A 168 6.72 -3.25 -4.52
C GLU A 168 5.49 -2.34 -4.64
N VAL A 169 4.70 -2.17 -3.58
CA VAL A 169 3.59 -1.23 -3.53
C VAL A 169 4.05 0.23 -3.42
N SER A 170 5.25 0.46 -2.88
CA SER A 170 5.85 1.79 -2.64
C SER A 170 6.87 2.16 -3.72
N SER A 171 7.59 1.19 -4.27
CA SER A 171 8.67 1.43 -5.23
C SER A 171 8.29 2.17 -6.53
N PRO A 172 7.01 2.24 -6.99
CA PRO A 172 6.62 3.12 -8.11
C PRO A 172 6.96 4.60 -7.89
N LEU A 173 7.03 5.07 -6.63
CA LEU A 173 7.41 6.47 -6.30
C LEU A 173 8.75 6.87 -6.95
N THR A 174 9.68 5.90 -7.05
CA THR A 174 11.05 6.13 -7.52
C THR A 174 11.08 6.53 -8.99
N MET A 175 10.18 5.97 -9.81
CA MET A 175 10.09 6.31 -11.23
C MET A 175 9.15 7.47 -11.50
N PHE A 176 8.04 7.60 -10.76
CA PHE A 176 7.03 8.62 -11.01
C PHE A 176 7.54 10.01 -10.69
N LEU A 177 8.31 10.21 -9.62
CA LEU A 177 8.79 11.55 -9.26
C LEU A 177 9.58 12.25 -10.38
N PRO A 178 10.65 11.67 -10.95
CA PRO A 178 11.34 12.30 -12.07
C PRO A 178 10.50 12.33 -13.36
N LEU A 179 9.63 11.35 -13.59
CA LEU A 179 8.77 11.29 -14.77
C LEU A 179 7.72 12.41 -14.76
N ASP A 180 7.04 12.62 -13.64
CA ASP A 180 6.06 13.67 -13.44
C ASP A 180 6.72 15.04 -13.61
N CYS A 181 7.87 15.25 -12.97
CA CYS A 181 8.63 16.49 -13.12
C CYS A 181 9.07 16.72 -14.59
N LEU A 182 9.46 15.67 -15.31
CA LEU A 182 9.80 15.74 -16.74
C LEU A 182 8.60 16.11 -17.60
N CYS A 183 7.44 15.46 -17.42
CA CYS A 183 6.24 15.74 -18.19
C CYS A 183 5.72 17.16 -17.92
N VAL A 184 5.69 17.58 -16.65
CA VAL A 184 5.33 18.96 -16.25
C VAL A 184 6.29 19.98 -16.89
N LEU A 185 7.60 19.73 -16.83
CA LEU A 185 8.59 20.61 -17.46
C LEU A 185 8.41 20.69 -18.97
N ARG A 186 8.09 19.57 -19.61
CA ARG A 186 7.85 19.51 -21.06
C ARG A 186 6.58 20.25 -21.45
N ALA A 187 5.49 20.06 -20.70
CA ALA A 187 4.21 20.76 -20.89
C ALA A 187 4.37 22.29 -20.81
N THR A 188 4.99 22.77 -19.74
CA THR A 188 5.19 24.21 -19.50
C THR A 188 6.13 24.89 -20.50
N ARG A 189 7.10 24.14 -21.06
CA ARG A 189 8.07 24.65 -22.03
C ARG A 189 7.59 24.59 -23.47
N LEU A 190 7.12 23.43 -23.91
CA LEU A 190 6.70 23.24 -25.31
C LEU A 190 5.30 23.82 -25.54
N ARG A 191 4.48 23.90 -24.48
CA ARG A 191 3.12 24.44 -24.49
C ARG A 191 2.22 23.79 -25.53
N ARG A 192 2.49 22.53 -25.88
CA ARG A 192 1.65 21.75 -26.78
C ARG A 192 0.60 21.02 -25.98
N TRP A 193 -0.57 20.84 -26.58
CA TRP A 193 -1.69 20.19 -25.91
C TRP A 193 -1.38 18.74 -25.52
N GLN A 194 -0.66 18.01 -26.37
CA GLN A 194 -0.27 16.63 -26.10
C GLN A 194 0.60 16.54 -24.85
N ASP A 195 1.46 17.54 -24.60
CA ASP A 195 2.38 17.54 -23.47
C ASP A 195 1.65 17.84 -22.16
N TYR A 196 0.66 18.74 -22.17
CA TYR A 196 -0.21 18.95 -21.01
C TYR A 196 -1.06 17.71 -20.71
N PHE A 197 -1.70 17.13 -21.73
CA PHE A 197 -2.50 15.92 -21.53
C PHE A 197 -1.63 14.76 -21.01
N LEU A 198 -0.45 14.56 -21.59
CA LEU A 198 0.50 13.55 -21.10
C LEU A 198 0.91 13.82 -19.65
N ALA A 199 1.20 15.07 -19.28
CA ALA A 199 1.49 15.41 -17.89
C ALA A 199 0.31 15.07 -16.97
N TRP A 200 -0.92 15.45 -17.32
CA TRP A 200 -2.08 15.15 -16.48
C TRP A 200 -2.35 13.65 -16.38
N ALA A 201 -2.20 12.92 -17.47
CA ALA A 201 -2.38 11.47 -17.51
C ALA A 201 -1.34 10.75 -16.64
N VAL A 202 -0.06 11.13 -16.73
CA VAL A 202 1.00 10.53 -15.90
C VAL A 202 0.79 10.88 -14.42
N LEU A 203 0.52 12.14 -14.08
CA LEU A 203 0.21 12.52 -12.69
C LEU A 203 -1.03 11.79 -12.16
N GLY A 204 -2.04 11.51 -13.02
CA GLY A 204 -3.21 10.73 -12.65
C GLY A 204 -2.86 9.26 -12.42
N LEU A 205 -2.01 8.68 -13.28
CA LEU A 205 -1.47 7.33 -13.07
C LEU A 205 -0.65 7.22 -11.79
N THR A 206 0.12 8.26 -11.42
CA THR A 206 0.82 8.33 -10.13
C THR A 206 -0.18 8.13 -8.98
N LEU A 207 -1.32 8.81 -8.99
CA LEU A 207 -2.34 8.68 -7.93
C LEU A 207 -3.09 7.33 -7.95
N ALA A 208 -3.14 6.64 -9.09
CA ALA A 208 -3.82 5.35 -9.24
C ALA A 208 -2.93 4.14 -8.93
N SER A 209 -1.61 4.32 -8.75
CA SER A 209 -0.64 3.21 -8.74
C SER A 209 -0.36 2.59 -7.36
N GLY A 210 -1.18 2.87 -6.34
CA GLY A 210 -1.04 2.32 -4.98
C GLY A 210 -0.39 3.27 -3.98
N HIS A 211 -0.07 2.75 -2.79
CA HIS A 211 0.48 3.46 -1.62
C HIS A 211 0.20 4.99 -1.60
N LEU A 212 -1.08 5.35 -1.48
CA LEU A 212 -1.59 6.71 -1.64
C LEU A 212 -0.81 7.79 -0.86
N PRO A 213 -0.33 7.57 0.38
CA PRO A 213 0.47 8.57 1.10
C PRO A 213 1.77 8.97 0.37
N PHE A 214 2.49 8.02 -0.25
CA PHE A 214 3.73 8.33 -0.96
C PHE A 214 3.44 8.97 -2.31
N LEU A 215 2.54 8.38 -3.07
CA LEU A 215 2.24 8.85 -4.42
C LEU A 215 1.50 10.20 -4.39
N GLY A 216 0.76 10.50 -3.32
CA GLY A 216 0.22 11.82 -3.03
C GLY A 216 1.31 12.88 -2.83
N ILE A 217 2.41 12.57 -2.13
CA ILE A 217 3.56 13.48 -1.97
C ILE A 217 4.28 13.68 -3.30
N VAL A 218 4.45 12.62 -4.08
CA VAL A 218 5.04 12.69 -5.44
C VAL A 218 4.22 13.60 -6.34
N PHE A 219 2.91 13.37 -6.40
CA PHE A 219 1.95 14.19 -7.13
C PHE A 219 2.01 15.65 -6.67
N GLY A 220 1.91 15.90 -5.36
CA GLY A 220 1.96 17.24 -4.79
C GLY A 220 3.25 17.99 -5.13
N THR A 221 4.39 17.29 -5.10
CA THR A 221 5.70 17.85 -5.47
C THR A 221 5.74 18.26 -6.94
N ALA A 222 5.27 17.40 -7.85
CA ALA A 222 5.25 17.69 -9.28
C ALA A 222 4.22 18.77 -9.65
N ALA A 223 3.04 18.77 -9.02
CA ALA A 223 2.03 19.80 -9.20
C ALA A 223 2.53 21.17 -8.72
N ALA A 224 3.17 21.23 -7.54
CA ALA A 224 3.81 22.44 -7.03
C ALA A 224 4.94 22.92 -7.95
N TYR A 225 5.73 22.01 -8.52
CA TYR A 225 6.74 22.34 -9.51
C TYR A 225 6.14 22.97 -10.77
N GLY A 226 5.06 22.40 -11.30
CA GLY A 226 4.34 22.93 -12.45
C GLY A 226 3.74 24.31 -12.18
N ALA A 227 3.14 24.48 -11.00
CA ALA A 227 2.61 25.76 -10.57
C ALA A 227 3.69 26.84 -10.47
N ALA A 228 4.85 26.51 -9.89
CA ALA A 228 5.99 27.43 -9.77
C ALA A 228 6.55 27.84 -11.14
N LEU A 229 6.61 26.92 -12.12
CA LEU A 229 7.04 27.24 -13.49
C LEU A 229 6.09 28.22 -14.18
N GLU A 230 4.77 28.02 -14.06
CA GLU A 230 3.79 28.92 -14.66
C GLU A 230 3.71 30.28 -13.95
N LEU A 231 3.88 30.30 -12.62
CA LEU A 231 4.03 31.54 -11.88
C LEU A 231 5.27 32.33 -12.35
N GLY A 232 6.40 31.66 -12.57
CA GLY A 232 7.60 32.29 -13.13
C GLY A 232 7.36 32.92 -14.51
N HIS A 233 6.60 32.24 -15.37
CA HIS A 233 6.17 32.80 -16.67
C HIS A 233 5.25 34.02 -16.50
N LEU A 234 4.31 33.97 -15.56
CA LEU A 234 3.40 35.08 -15.26
C LEU A 234 4.16 36.31 -14.78
N VAL A 235 5.05 36.15 -13.80
CA VAL A 235 5.89 37.25 -13.27
C VAL A 235 6.74 37.86 -14.38
N SER A 236 7.31 37.02 -15.25
CA SER A 236 8.10 37.48 -16.40
C SER A 236 7.26 38.26 -17.41
N ALA A 237 6.04 37.79 -17.70
CA ALA A 237 5.11 38.46 -18.62
C ALA A 237 4.59 39.79 -18.06
N TRP A 238 4.32 39.86 -16.76
CA TRP A 238 3.91 41.08 -16.05
C TRP A 238 5.00 42.15 -16.10
N ARG A 239 6.25 41.79 -15.78
CA ARG A 239 7.41 42.68 -15.91
C ARG A 239 7.65 43.15 -17.35
N GLY A 240 7.32 42.33 -18.34
CA GLY A 240 7.46 42.62 -19.77
C GLY A 240 6.30 43.40 -20.40
N LYS A 241 5.30 43.88 -19.64
CA LYS A 241 4.08 44.58 -20.13
C LYS A 241 3.34 43.85 -21.27
N ARG A 242 3.42 42.52 -21.35
CA ARG A 242 2.69 41.70 -22.34
C ARG A 242 1.79 40.67 -21.64
N PRO A 243 0.71 41.08 -20.96
CA PRO A 243 -0.19 40.13 -20.31
C PRO A 243 -1.12 39.51 -21.36
N ARG A 244 -0.68 38.43 -22.03
CA ARG A 244 -1.50 37.74 -23.04
C ARG A 244 -1.64 36.23 -22.88
N SER A 245 -1.43 35.68 -21.70
CA SER A 245 -1.76 34.25 -21.49
C SER A 245 -2.41 34.03 -20.15
N HIS A 246 -3.50 33.28 -20.15
CA HIS A 246 -4.25 32.79 -19.00
C HIS A 246 -3.37 31.84 -18.13
N PRO A 247 -2.68 32.33 -17.08
CA PRO A 247 -1.64 31.56 -16.38
C PRO A 247 -2.21 30.80 -15.18
N LEU A 248 -3.23 31.38 -14.53
CA LEU A 248 -3.84 30.87 -13.30
C LEU A 248 -4.51 29.51 -13.53
N TRP A 249 -5.23 29.32 -14.63
CA TRP A 249 -5.83 28.02 -14.90
C TRP A 249 -4.76 26.96 -15.22
N ARG A 250 -3.68 27.31 -15.94
CA ARG A 250 -2.59 26.35 -16.24
C ARG A 250 -1.92 25.91 -14.96
N MET A 251 -1.70 26.86 -14.05
CA MET A 251 -1.21 26.62 -12.70
C MET A 251 -2.13 25.64 -11.95
N GLY A 252 -3.45 25.88 -11.95
CA GLY A 252 -4.43 24.98 -11.31
C GLY A 252 -4.63 23.63 -12.02
N SER A 253 -4.34 23.53 -13.32
CA SER A 253 -4.60 22.33 -14.10
C SER A 253 -3.80 21.11 -13.64
N PHE A 254 -2.58 21.31 -13.15
CA PHE A 254 -1.74 20.24 -12.61
C PHE A 254 -2.26 19.70 -11.27
N SER A 255 -3.11 20.45 -10.57
CA SER A 255 -3.71 20.02 -9.30
C SER A 255 -5.11 19.44 -9.48
N VAL A 256 -5.87 19.91 -10.48
CA VAL A 256 -7.30 19.56 -10.63
C VAL A 256 -7.52 18.40 -11.59
N LEU A 257 -6.89 18.42 -12.77
CA LEU A 257 -7.16 17.40 -13.80
C LEU A 257 -6.64 16.00 -13.43
N PRO A 258 -5.42 15.83 -12.87
CA PRO A 258 -4.92 14.48 -12.58
C PRO A 258 -5.77 13.68 -11.58
N PRO A 259 -6.25 14.24 -10.45
CA PRO A 259 -7.17 13.53 -9.56
C PRO A 259 -8.48 13.12 -10.24
N LEU A 260 -9.01 13.95 -11.16
CA LEU A 260 -10.20 13.58 -11.94
C LEU A 260 -9.91 12.39 -12.86
N LEU A 261 -8.75 12.35 -13.51
CA LEU A 261 -8.35 11.20 -14.33
C LEU A 261 -8.19 9.92 -13.48
N ALA A 262 -7.77 10.05 -12.22
CA ALA A 262 -7.63 8.94 -11.27
C ALA A 262 -8.90 8.64 -10.44
N ALA A 263 -10.02 9.31 -10.70
CA ALA A 263 -11.21 9.27 -9.84
C ALA A 263 -11.81 7.87 -9.67
N VAL A 264 -11.70 6.98 -10.66
CA VAL A 264 -12.13 5.58 -10.57
C VAL A 264 -11.46 4.80 -9.44
N VAL A 265 -10.24 5.17 -9.05
CA VAL A 265 -9.52 4.59 -7.91
C VAL A 265 -9.67 5.48 -6.67
N LEU A 266 -9.52 6.79 -6.82
CA LEU A 266 -9.51 7.73 -5.70
C LEU A 266 -10.86 7.83 -5.00
N VAL A 267 -11.99 7.85 -5.72
CA VAL A 267 -13.31 8.01 -5.10
C VAL A 267 -13.66 6.81 -4.21
N PRO A 268 -13.54 5.55 -4.67
CA PRO A 268 -13.71 4.40 -3.78
C PRO A 268 -12.73 4.38 -2.61
N THR A 269 -11.47 4.75 -2.85
CA THR A 269 -10.46 4.79 -1.79
C THR A 269 -10.81 5.81 -0.71
N LEU A 270 -11.25 7.00 -1.10
CA LEU A 270 -11.69 8.04 -0.17
C LEU A 270 -12.93 7.59 0.62
N TRP A 271 -13.83 6.84 -0.01
CA TRP A 271 -14.96 6.22 0.68
C TRP A 271 -14.48 5.23 1.75
N SER A 272 -13.61 4.28 1.39
CA SER A 272 -13.08 3.29 2.33
C SER A 272 -12.30 3.93 3.49
N ILE A 273 -11.49 4.96 3.23
CA ILE A 273 -10.81 5.72 4.28
C ILE A 273 -11.84 6.39 5.20
N HIS A 274 -12.87 7.03 4.64
CA HIS A 274 -13.91 7.70 5.42
C HIS A 274 -14.73 6.73 6.29
N SER A 275 -14.99 5.51 5.81
CA SER A 275 -15.71 4.47 6.55
C SER A 275 -14.85 3.64 7.50
N SER A 276 -13.53 3.87 7.52
CA SER A 276 -12.59 3.19 8.40
C SER A 276 -12.40 3.95 9.72
N VAL A 277 -11.77 3.33 10.71
CA VAL A 277 -11.31 4.03 11.92
C VAL A 277 -10.07 4.91 11.66
N ARG A 278 -9.54 4.96 10.43
CA ARG A 278 -8.25 5.60 10.15
C ARG A 278 -8.32 7.11 10.41
N GLY A 279 -7.59 7.54 11.43
CA GLY A 279 -7.42 8.95 11.77
C GLY A 279 -6.27 9.63 11.00
N SER A 280 -6.32 10.96 10.91
CA SER A 280 -5.12 11.78 10.66
C SER A 280 -4.44 12.07 11.98
N TYR A 281 -3.10 11.95 12.04
CA TYR A 281 -2.33 12.40 13.19
C TYR A 281 -2.40 13.91 13.36
N THR A 282 -2.40 14.38 14.62
CA THR A 282 -2.23 15.81 14.88
C THR A 282 -0.76 16.20 14.78
N TYR A 283 -0.50 17.51 14.77
CA TYR A 283 0.87 18.01 14.83
C TYR A 283 1.58 17.50 16.10
N GLU A 284 0.88 17.49 17.24
CA GLU A 284 1.41 17.07 18.53
C GLU A 284 1.84 15.60 18.51
N THR A 285 1.02 14.69 17.94
CA THR A 285 1.41 13.28 17.83
C THR A 285 2.67 13.09 16.98
N VAL A 286 2.77 13.82 15.87
CA VAL A 286 3.94 13.75 14.99
C VAL A 286 5.17 14.35 15.68
N HIS A 287 4.99 15.46 16.37
CA HIS A 287 6.00 16.15 17.16
C HIS A 287 6.54 15.25 18.28
N GLU A 288 5.72 14.43 18.93
CA GLU A 288 6.18 13.65 20.08
C GLU A 288 6.83 12.31 19.69
N SER A 289 6.30 11.62 18.67
CA SER A 289 6.64 10.20 18.44
C SER A 289 7.27 9.91 17.08
N LEU A 290 7.28 10.86 16.14
CA LEU A 290 7.64 10.59 14.73
C LEU A 290 8.72 11.54 14.19
N ARG A 291 9.53 12.16 15.06
CA ARG A 291 10.64 13.02 14.64
C ARG A 291 11.76 12.22 13.99
N VAL A 292 12.34 12.83 12.97
CA VAL A 292 13.61 12.41 12.41
C VAL A 292 14.75 12.95 13.27
N ALA A 293 15.73 12.11 13.61
CA ALA A 293 16.93 12.58 14.29
C ALA A 293 17.70 13.56 13.39
N PRO A 294 18.13 14.75 13.87
CA PRO A 294 18.92 15.68 13.07
C PRO A 294 20.21 15.07 12.50
N PHE A 295 20.79 14.10 13.21
CA PHE A 295 21.97 13.34 12.78
C PHE A 295 21.70 12.50 11.52
N ALA A 296 20.45 12.13 11.22
CA ALA A 296 20.11 11.35 10.02
C ALA A 296 20.56 12.03 8.72
N PHE A 297 20.56 13.37 8.66
CA PHE A 297 21.05 14.10 7.49
C PHE A 297 22.55 13.92 7.25
N LEU A 298 23.35 13.68 8.30
CA LEU A 298 24.78 13.42 8.18
C LEU A 298 25.06 12.11 7.45
N HIS A 299 24.10 11.17 7.45
CA HIS A 299 24.19 9.97 6.62
C HIS A 299 24.15 10.24 5.11
N SER A 300 23.99 11.49 4.67
CA SER A 300 24.24 11.88 3.28
C SER A 300 25.72 11.79 2.89
N PHE A 301 26.64 11.92 3.84
CA PHE A 301 28.09 11.87 3.61
C PHE A 301 28.68 10.47 3.78
N TRP A 302 28.18 9.72 4.76
CA TRP A 302 28.58 8.34 5.03
C TRP A 302 27.34 7.47 5.28
N PRO A 303 27.30 6.24 4.77
CA PRO A 303 26.14 5.38 4.95
C PRO A 303 25.89 5.07 6.43
N ALA A 304 24.62 4.89 6.80
CA ALA A 304 24.26 4.28 8.08
C ALA A 304 24.64 2.80 8.07
N TRP A 305 25.18 2.32 9.19
CA TRP A 305 25.58 0.92 9.37
C TRP A 305 24.53 0.17 10.18
N GLY A 306 24.10 -0.99 9.69
CA GLY A 306 23.13 -1.85 10.35
C GLY A 306 22.11 -2.41 9.36
N PRO A 307 21.33 -3.44 9.76
CA PRO A 307 20.20 -3.91 8.97
C PRO A 307 19.14 -2.81 8.87
N VAL A 308 18.42 -2.80 7.74
CA VAL A 308 17.26 -1.94 7.57
C VAL A 308 16.14 -2.48 8.45
N THR A 309 15.68 -1.66 9.38
CA THR A 309 14.50 -1.92 10.23
C THR A 309 13.36 -1.02 9.78
N GLU A 310 12.15 -1.28 10.25
CA GLU A 310 10.99 -0.41 10.03
C GLU A 310 11.26 1.04 10.45
N LYS A 311 12.03 1.25 11.53
CA LYS A 311 12.42 2.59 11.97
C LYS A 311 13.48 3.21 11.05
N THR A 312 14.57 2.50 10.78
CA THR A 312 15.72 3.09 10.07
C THR A 312 15.45 3.29 8.59
N MET A 313 14.53 2.56 7.97
CA MET A 313 14.15 2.77 6.57
C MET A 313 13.61 4.17 6.27
N HIS A 314 13.06 4.85 7.29
CA HIS A 314 12.56 6.22 7.21
C HIS A 314 13.65 7.30 7.34
N GLU A 315 14.91 6.92 7.60
CA GLU A 315 16.02 7.86 7.83
C GLU A 315 17.15 7.68 6.80
N MET A 316 16.85 7.02 5.68
CA MET A 316 17.81 6.64 4.65
C MET A 316 18.22 7.83 3.76
N ALA A 317 19.29 8.54 4.13
CA ALA A 317 19.74 9.78 3.45
C ALA A 317 20.93 9.60 2.47
N PHE A 318 21.53 8.41 2.37
CA PHE A 318 22.79 8.22 1.66
C PHE A 318 22.61 8.15 0.14
N VAL A 319 23.21 9.09 -0.59
CA VAL A 319 23.22 9.15 -2.07
C VAL A 319 24.62 9.06 -2.69
N GLY A 320 25.63 8.85 -1.85
CA GLY A 320 27.05 8.74 -2.24
C GLY A 320 27.90 9.87 -1.66
N THR A 321 29.10 9.53 -1.18
CA THR A 321 29.92 10.41 -0.31
C THR A 321 30.29 11.75 -0.93
N LEU A 322 30.51 11.81 -2.24
CA LEU A 322 30.91 13.05 -2.94
C LEU A 322 29.72 13.96 -3.28
N LEU A 323 28.48 13.46 -3.18
CA LEU A 323 27.32 14.17 -3.69
C LEU A 323 26.91 15.40 -2.90
N PRO A 324 26.93 15.43 -1.56
CA PRO A 324 26.62 16.65 -0.81
C PRO A 324 27.53 17.83 -1.20
N LEU A 325 28.83 17.57 -1.39
CA LEU A 325 29.80 18.58 -1.82
C LEU A 325 29.50 19.07 -3.25
N LEU A 326 29.18 18.15 -4.17
CA LEU A 326 28.79 18.51 -5.53
C LEU A 326 27.44 19.25 -5.56
N ALA A 327 26.52 18.92 -4.66
CA ALA A 327 25.23 19.57 -4.54
C ALA A 327 25.38 21.04 -4.12
N LEU A 328 26.28 21.33 -3.17
CA LEU A 328 26.63 22.71 -2.80
C LEU A 328 27.14 23.51 -4.01
N ILE A 329 28.03 22.92 -4.82
CA ILE A 329 28.52 23.55 -6.06
C ILE A 329 27.37 23.78 -7.06
N GLY A 330 26.42 22.84 -7.14
CA GLY A 330 25.20 22.96 -7.93
C GLY A 330 24.32 24.14 -7.50
N LEU A 331 24.16 24.33 -6.19
CA LEU A 331 23.36 25.39 -5.58
C LEU A 331 23.94 26.79 -5.84
N LEU A 332 25.27 26.92 -5.82
CA LEU A 332 25.95 28.21 -6.00
C LEU A 332 25.88 28.74 -7.45
N ARG A 333 25.58 27.90 -8.45
CA ARG A 333 25.64 28.27 -9.87
C ARG A 333 24.25 28.41 -10.50
N ARG A 334 23.98 29.54 -11.15
CA ARG A 334 22.70 29.79 -11.85
C ARG A 334 22.52 28.84 -13.05
N ARG A 335 21.70 27.81 -12.88
CA ARG A 335 21.32 26.82 -13.90
C ARG A 335 19.83 26.47 -13.81
N PRO A 336 19.19 26.03 -14.90
CA PRO A 336 17.82 25.50 -14.81
C PRO A 336 17.75 24.32 -13.84
N GLY A 337 16.69 24.25 -13.04
CA GLY A 337 16.51 23.23 -12.01
C GLY A 337 17.12 23.57 -10.65
N ARG A 338 18.09 24.50 -10.58
CA ARG A 338 18.73 24.91 -9.31
C ARG A 338 17.72 25.36 -8.26
N LEU A 339 16.77 26.22 -8.65
CA LEU A 339 15.76 26.73 -7.72
C LEU A 339 14.86 25.60 -7.21
N PHE A 340 14.39 24.73 -8.10
CA PHE A 340 13.53 23.61 -7.72
C PHE A 340 14.21 22.66 -6.72
N PHE A 341 15.38 22.11 -7.07
CA PHE A 341 16.09 21.23 -6.16
C PHE A 341 16.63 21.95 -4.93
N GLY A 342 17.03 23.22 -5.05
CA GLY A 342 17.46 24.04 -3.92
C GLY A 342 16.33 24.32 -2.94
N THR A 343 15.10 24.56 -3.43
CA THR A 343 13.92 24.70 -2.58
C THR A 343 13.62 23.41 -1.84
N LEU A 344 13.66 22.25 -2.51
CA LEU A 344 13.50 20.96 -1.84
C LEU A 344 14.59 20.71 -0.78
N ALA A 345 15.85 21.02 -1.09
CA ALA A 345 16.98 20.89 -0.17
C ALA A 345 16.91 21.83 1.05
N VAL A 346 16.03 22.82 1.06
CA VAL A 346 15.80 23.71 2.21
C VAL A 346 14.50 23.37 2.92
N VAL A 347 13.40 23.24 2.18
CA VAL A 347 12.06 23.00 2.73
C VAL A 347 11.97 21.63 3.40
N VAL A 348 12.55 20.58 2.81
CA VAL A 348 12.44 19.22 3.37
C VAL A 348 13.10 19.12 4.76
N PRO A 349 14.36 19.59 4.97
CA PRO A 349 14.92 19.65 6.32
C PRO A 349 14.09 20.51 7.29
N LEU A 350 13.54 21.64 6.86
CA LEU A 350 12.69 22.47 7.73
C LEU A 350 11.41 21.74 8.17
N LEU A 351 10.84 20.88 7.32
CA LEU A 351 9.70 20.04 7.70
C LEU A 351 10.11 18.87 8.61
N LEU A 352 11.22 18.21 8.30
CA LEU A 352 11.70 17.02 9.03
C LEU A 352 12.29 17.33 10.40
N LEU A 353 12.88 18.52 10.58
CA LEU A 353 13.46 19.01 11.83
C LEU A 353 12.44 19.75 12.71
N ASP A 354 11.15 19.56 12.46
CA ASP A 354 10.07 20.02 13.34
C ASP A 354 10.14 21.54 13.60
N THR A 355 10.32 22.32 12.54
CA THR A 355 10.35 23.78 12.62
C THR A 355 8.94 24.38 12.53
N PHE A 356 8.81 25.70 12.70
CA PHE A 356 7.55 26.44 12.50
C PHE A 356 6.87 26.12 11.16
N LEU A 357 7.64 25.77 10.12
CA LEU A 357 7.09 25.40 8.82
C LEU A 357 6.22 24.15 8.90
N LEU A 358 6.61 23.15 9.70
CA LEU A 358 5.81 21.94 9.90
C LEU A 358 4.46 22.30 10.54
N ARG A 359 4.50 23.11 11.61
CA ARG A 359 3.29 23.59 12.30
C ARG A 359 2.36 24.35 11.37
N LEU A 360 2.91 25.23 10.53
CA LEU A 360 2.15 25.96 9.53
C LEU A 360 1.48 25.01 8.52
N VAL A 361 2.20 23.98 8.05
CA VAL A 361 1.65 23.00 7.12
C VAL A 361 0.51 22.20 7.75
N PHE A 362 0.63 21.76 9.00
CA PHE A 362 -0.48 21.12 9.71
C PHE A 362 -1.68 22.05 9.96
N THR A 363 -1.43 23.35 10.15
CA THR A 363 -2.49 24.35 10.33
C THR A 363 -3.26 24.61 9.03
N VAL A 364 -2.56 24.70 7.89
CA VAL A 364 -3.17 24.99 6.58
C VAL A 364 -3.74 23.73 5.93
N PHE A 365 -3.10 22.58 6.12
CA PHE A 365 -3.44 21.30 5.51
C PHE A 365 -3.56 20.22 6.59
N PRO A 366 -4.62 20.23 7.42
CA PRO A 366 -4.76 19.31 8.55
C PRO A 366 -4.81 17.83 8.13
N TRP A 367 -5.19 17.54 6.88
CA TRP A 367 -5.19 16.20 6.30
C TRP A 367 -3.80 15.63 6.02
N ILE A 368 -2.72 16.43 6.13
CA ILE A 368 -1.35 15.92 5.97
C ILE A 368 -0.98 14.89 7.04
N GLY A 369 -1.68 14.89 8.17
CA GLY A 369 -1.55 13.90 9.24
C GLY A 369 -1.85 12.46 8.81
N ILE A 370 -2.41 12.24 7.61
CA ILE A 370 -2.55 10.91 7.00
C ILE A 370 -1.17 10.33 6.63
N VAL A 371 -0.17 11.19 6.39
CA VAL A 371 1.21 10.77 6.14
C VAL A 371 1.83 10.28 7.46
N HIS A 372 1.74 8.98 7.67
CA HIS A 372 2.38 8.28 8.79
C HIS A 372 3.91 8.39 8.67
N ASN A 373 4.60 8.76 9.75
CA ASN A 373 6.05 8.96 9.85
C ASN A 373 6.64 10.00 8.87
N LEU A 374 7.02 11.18 9.39
CA LEU A 374 7.58 12.26 8.57
C LEU A 374 8.85 11.88 7.81
N GLY A 375 9.63 10.92 8.32
CA GLY A 375 10.83 10.41 7.64
C GLY A 375 10.56 9.90 6.22
N ARG A 376 9.30 9.58 5.88
CA ARG A 376 8.88 9.33 4.49
C ARG A 376 9.21 10.48 3.53
N LEU A 377 9.45 11.71 3.99
CA LEU A 377 9.87 12.82 3.11
C LEU A 377 11.36 12.78 2.71
N PHE A 378 12.17 11.88 3.28
CA PHE A 378 13.61 11.79 2.94
C PHE A 378 13.89 11.47 1.48
N PHE A 379 12.99 10.82 0.74
CA PHE A 379 13.21 10.62 -0.68
C PHE A 379 13.30 11.94 -1.44
N LEU A 380 12.58 12.99 -1.01
CA LEU A 380 12.67 14.33 -1.61
C LEU A 380 14.03 14.99 -1.33
N TRP A 381 14.60 14.74 -0.14
CA TRP A 381 15.97 15.15 0.18
C TRP A 381 16.98 14.45 -0.75
N ASN A 382 16.88 13.13 -0.90
CA ASN A 382 17.75 12.35 -1.79
C ASN A 382 17.61 12.79 -3.26
N PHE A 383 16.38 13.06 -3.71
CA PHE A 383 16.09 13.58 -5.05
C PHE A 383 16.74 14.94 -5.29
N ALA A 384 16.64 15.84 -4.30
CA ALA A 384 17.23 17.17 -4.33
C ALA A 384 18.77 17.11 -4.41
N LEU A 385 19.40 16.29 -3.56
CA LEU A 385 20.84 16.11 -3.57
C LEU A 385 21.34 15.51 -4.88
N ALA A 386 20.68 14.47 -5.40
CA ALA A 386 21.04 13.86 -6.68
C ALA A 386 20.97 14.87 -7.84
N GLY A 387 19.89 15.66 -7.90
CA GLY A 387 19.71 16.71 -8.90
C GLY A 387 20.77 17.81 -8.81
N LEU A 388 20.99 18.37 -7.62
CA LEU A 388 22.00 19.41 -7.39
C LEU A 388 23.41 18.91 -7.67
N ALA A 389 23.76 17.69 -7.25
CA ALA A 389 25.07 17.09 -7.51
C ALA A 389 25.33 16.90 -8.99
N GLY A 390 24.31 16.47 -9.76
CA GLY A 390 24.40 16.39 -11.21
C GLY A 390 24.65 17.76 -11.87
N ILE A 391 23.97 18.81 -11.41
CA ILE A 391 24.21 20.19 -11.85
C ILE A 391 25.64 20.63 -11.49
N GLY A 392 26.08 20.35 -10.26
CA GLY A 392 27.41 20.66 -9.74
C GLY A 392 28.53 20.04 -10.57
N LEU A 393 28.49 18.72 -10.79
CA LEU A 393 29.46 18.02 -11.63
C LEU A 393 29.43 18.55 -13.08
N GLY A 394 28.23 18.79 -13.62
CA GLY A 394 28.08 19.42 -14.93
C GLY A 394 28.78 20.79 -15.03
N ASN A 395 28.69 21.61 -13.98
CA ASN A 395 29.35 22.91 -13.92
C ASN A 395 30.87 22.80 -13.79
N LEU A 396 31.38 21.88 -12.96
CA LEU A 396 32.81 21.60 -12.83
C LEU A 396 33.43 21.18 -14.17
N ILE A 397 32.75 20.30 -14.91
CA ILE A 397 33.20 19.90 -16.26
C ILE A 397 33.26 21.10 -17.21
N ALA A 398 32.25 21.98 -17.17
CA ALA A 398 32.22 23.16 -18.01
C ALA A 398 33.36 24.13 -17.66
N TRP A 399 33.59 24.37 -16.37
CA TRP A 399 34.66 25.22 -15.87
C TRP A 399 36.06 24.68 -16.22
N GLY A 400 36.30 23.38 -16.03
CA GLY A 400 37.56 22.74 -16.40
C GLY A 400 37.86 22.85 -17.90
N ARG A 401 36.83 22.64 -18.76
CA ARG A 401 36.97 22.83 -20.22
C ARG A 401 37.24 24.27 -20.62
N TYR A 402 36.65 25.24 -19.93
CA TYR A 402 36.93 26.66 -20.15
C TYR A 402 38.40 26.98 -19.83
N ARG A 403 38.89 26.55 -18.65
CA ARG A 403 40.29 26.71 -18.23
C ARG A 403 41.26 26.04 -19.21
N LEU A 404 40.94 24.85 -19.71
CA LEU A 404 41.75 24.14 -20.72
C LEU A 404 41.89 24.89 -22.06
N ARG A 405 40.87 25.64 -22.46
CA ARG A 405 40.86 26.41 -23.71
C ARG A 405 41.58 27.75 -23.57
N HIS A 406 41.49 28.40 -22.41
CA HIS A 406 41.93 29.79 -22.23
C HIS A 406 43.19 29.94 -21.35
N LYS A 407 43.62 28.89 -20.65
CA LYS A 407 44.90 28.86 -19.92
C LYS A 407 45.71 27.67 -20.43
N ARG A 408 47.02 27.86 -20.72
CA ARG A 408 47.94 26.79 -21.12
C ARG A 408 48.18 25.83 -19.95
N LEU A 409 47.20 24.98 -19.64
CA LEU A 409 47.35 23.89 -18.68
C LEU A 409 48.23 22.79 -19.29
N ALA A 410 49.12 22.24 -18.48
CA ALA A 410 50.02 21.16 -18.90
C ALA A 410 49.25 19.92 -19.41
N PRO A 411 49.81 19.15 -20.38
CA PRO A 411 49.12 18.05 -21.05
C PRO A 411 48.50 16.99 -20.12
N HIS A 412 49.12 16.70 -18.99
CA HIS A 412 48.61 15.74 -18.01
C HIS A 412 47.29 16.18 -17.35
N TRP A 413 47.09 17.49 -17.13
CA TRP A 413 45.82 18.04 -16.63
C TRP A 413 44.69 17.90 -17.66
N LYS A 414 45.01 17.89 -18.97
CA LYS A 414 44.02 17.67 -20.03
C LYS A 414 43.43 16.27 -19.97
N ARG A 415 44.25 15.24 -19.72
CA ARG A 415 43.79 13.86 -19.53
C ARG A 415 43.00 13.71 -18.23
N ARG A 416 43.49 14.25 -17.11
CA ARG A 416 42.82 14.17 -15.80
C ARG A 416 41.43 14.81 -15.78
N LEU A 417 41.24 15.95 -16.47
CA LEU A 417 39.95 16.65 -16.55
C LEU A 417 38.87 15.91 -17.38
N VAL A 418 39.25 14.90 -18.17
CA VAL A 418 38.30 14.04 -18.90
C VAL A 418 37.91 12.82 -18.05
N TRP A 419 38.87 12.22 -17.34
CA TRP A 419 38.66 11.00 -16.57
C TRP A 419 38.08 11.24 -15.18
N LEU A 420 38.41 12.35 -14.52
CA LEU A 420 37.94 12.65 -13.15
C LEU A 420 36.40 12.61 -13.02
N PRO A 421 35.60 13.25 -13.89
CA PRO A 421 34.15 13.18 -13.79
C PRO A 421 33.58 11.78 -14.00
N LEU A 422 34.24 10.95 -14.84
CA LEU A 422 33.85 9.57 -15.03
C LEU A 422 34.23 8.73 -13.80
N GLY A 423 35.40 8.98 -13.21
CA GLY A 423 35.83 8.36 -11.96
C GLY A 423 34.87 8.65 -10.81
N VAL A 424 34.35 9.87 -10.70
CA VAL A 424 33.30 10.21 -9.71
C VAL A 424 32.04 9.37 -9.94
N VAL A 425 31.57 9.26 -11.18
CA VAL A 425 30.38 8.45 -11.51
C VAL A 425 30.61 6.97 -11.19
N LEU A 426 31.75 6.40 -11.59
CA LEU A 426 32.07 4.99 -11.33
C LEU A 426 32.25 4.71 -9.84
N PHE A 427 32.90 5.62 -9.10
CA PHE A 427 33.05 5.52 -7.65
C PHE A 427 31.70 5.54 -6.95
N THR A 428 30.82 6.50 -7.30
CA THR A 428 29.45 6.54 -6.76
C THR A 428 28.67 5.28 -7.11
N ALA A 429 28.75 4.79 -8.35
CA ALA A 429 28.07 3.57 -8.76
C ALA A 429 28.53 2.35 -7.96
N ALA A 430 29.85 2.14 -7.84
CA ALA A 430 30.42 1.03 -7.08
C ALA A 430 30.03 1.11 -5.59
N GLN A 431 30.09 2.32 -5.01
CA GLN A 431 29.74 2.57 -3.62
C GLN A 431 28.26 2.24 -3.35
N LEU A 432 27.35 2.70 -4.20
CA LEU A 432 25.91 2.47 -4.02
C LEU A 432 25.51 1.02 -4.28
N VAL A 433 26.13 0.33 -5.25
CA VAL A 433 25.92 -1.11 -5.46
C VAL A 433 26.38 -1.90 -4.25
N ALA A 434 27.61 -1.67 -3.76
CA ALA A 434 28.15 -2.35 -2.59
C ALA A 434 27.28 -2.10 -1.34
N TYR A 435 26.82 -0.87 -1.16
CA TYR A 435 25.92 -0.54 -0.05
C TYR A 435 24.55 -1.21 -0.20
N GLY A 436 23.99 -1.24 -1.42
CA GLY A 436 22.72 -1.89 -1.69
C GLY A 436 22.69 -3.37 -1.36
N TYR A 437 23.76 -4.11 -1.68
CA TYR A 437 23.92 -5.51 -1.29
C TYR A 437 24.02 -5.70 0.23
N LYS A 438 24.51 -4.69 0.96
CA LYS A 438 24.66 -4.77 2.42
C LYS A 438 23.35 -4.53 3.17
N ILE A 439 22.48 -3.67 2.66
CA ILE A 439 21.26 -3.24 3.37
C ILE A 439 19.99 -4.01 2.97
N ASN A 440 20.03 -4.72 1.85
CA ASN A 440 18.88 -5.46 1.32
C ASN A 440 18.96 -6.95 1.66
N PRO A 441 17.83 -7.68 1.56
CA PRO A 441 17.81 -9.13 1.70
C PRO A 441 18.86 -9.79 0.82
N THR A 442 19.45 -10.86 1.34
CA THR A 442 20.31 -11.74 0.56
C THR A 442 19.48 -12.45 -0.50
N PHE A 443 20.00 -12.50 -1.72
CA PHE A 443 19.37 -13.25 -2.79
C PHE A 443 19.32 -14.74 -2.41
N HIS A 444 18.19 -15.38 -2.66
CA HIS A 444 17.98 -16.81 -2.40
C HIS A 444 17.35 -17.52 -3.61
N PRO A 445 17.42 -18.86 -3.70
CA PRO A 445 16.80 -19.59 -4.81
C PRO A 445 15.31 -19.29 -4.95
N ARG A 446 14.83 -19.09 -6.19
CA ARG A 446 13.39 -18.90 -6.51
C ARG A 446 12.68 -20.25 -6.61
N THR A 447 12.63 -20.97 -5.49
CA THR A 447 11.91 -22.25 -5.38
C THR A 447 10.81 -22.14 -4.32
N SER A 448 9.79 -22.99 -4.39
CA SER A 448 8.66 -22.98 -3.45
C SER A 448 9.10 -23.17 -1.99
N ALA A 449 10.23 -23.85 -1.75
CA ALA A 449 10.81 -24.05 -0.42
C ALA A 449 11.15 -22.74 0.32
N PHE A 450 11.35 -21.64 -0.40
CA PHE A 450 11.72 -20.33 0.15
C PHE A 450 10.61 -19.28 0.03
N LEU A 451 9.41 -19.70 -0.39
CA LEU A 451 8.31 -18.81 -0.77
C LEU A 451 7.01 -19.27 -0.11
N PHE A 452 7.06 -19.45 1.22
CA PHE A 452 5.96 -19.97 2.03
C PHE A 452 5.46 -21.34 1.54
N PRO A 453 6.29 -22.40 1.59
CA PRO A 453 5.93 -23.73 1.09
C PRO A 453 4.69 -24.31 1.78
N ALA A 454 4.02 -25.26 1.11
CA ALA A 454 2.94 -26.01 1.75
C ALA A 454 3.53 -26.89 2.86
N THR A 455 3.07 -26.69 4.09
CA THR A 455 3.39 -27.56 5.23
C THR A 455 2.25 -28.55 5.47
N PRO A 456 2.44 -29.61 6.28
CA PRO A 456 1.36 -30.50 6.68
C PRO A 456 0.15 -29.77 7.29
N LEU A 457 0.37 -28.75 8.13
CA LEU A 457 -0.70 -27.90 8.67
C LEU A 457 -1.43 -27.12 7.58
N VAL A 458 -0.69 -26.52 6.63
CA VAL A 458 -1.31 -25.82 5.47
C VAL A 458 -2.16 -26.80 4.67
N ALA A 459 -1.69 -28.03 4.45
CA ALA A 459 -2.44 -29.05 3.74
C ALA A 459 -3.73 -29.44 4.49
N ALA A 460 -3.68 -29.57 5.82
CA ALA A 460 -4.85 -29.83 6.65
C ALA A 460 -5.89 -28.71 6.57
N LEU A 461 -5.46 -27.44 6.59
CA LEU A 461 -6.36 -26.29 6.49
C LEU A 461 -6.91 -26.06 5.07
N ARG A 462 -6.19 -26.47 4.03
CA ARG A 462 -6.68 -26.40 2.65
C ARG A 462 -7.79 -27.41 2.34
N GLY A 463 -7.99 -28.41 3.21
CA GLY A 463 -9.10 -29.37 3.13
C GLY A 463 -10.40 -28.88 3.75
N LEU A 464 -10.43 -27.70 4.35
CA LEU A 464 -11.63 -27.13 4.98
C LEU A 464 -12.65 -26.62 3.95
N ASP A 465 -13.92 -26.50 4.37
CA ASP A 465 -14.95 -25.89 3.55
C ASP A 465 -14.58 -24.42 3.29
N PRO A 466 -14.82 -23.86 2.08
CA PRO A 466 -14.57 -22.44 1.81
C PRO A 466 -15.29 -21.45 2.75
N SER A 467 -16.31 -21.92 3.46
CA SER A 467 -17.08 -21.17 4.46
C SER A 467 -16.48 -21.23 5.86
N ASP A 468 -15.53 -22.15 6.09
CA ASP A 468 -14.79 -22.26 7.34
C ASP A 468 -13.80 -21.11 7.49
N ARG A 469 -13.60 -20.70 8.74
CA ARG A 469 -12.66 -19.63 9.09
C ARG A 469 -11.78 -20.05 10.25
N ILE A 470 -10.53 -19.65 10.16
CA ILE A 470 -9.58 -19.78 11.26
C ILE A 470 -9.47 -18.49 12.06
N VAL A 471 -9.17 -18.61 13.35
CA VAL A 471 -8.54 -17.55 14.14
C VAL A 471 -7.09 -17.97 14.45
N PRO A 472 -6.09 -17.20 13.98
CA PRO A 472 -4.69 -17.45 14.31
C PRO A 472 -4.35 -16.96 15.72
N LEU A 473 -4.05 -17.90 16.61
CA LEU A 473 -3.68 -17.63 18.00
C LEU A 473 -2.18 -17.27 18.12
N SER A 474 -1.90 -16.30 19.00
CA SER A 474 -0.57 -15.73 19.26
C SER A 474 -0.34 -15.71 20.78
N PRO A 475 0.30 -16.74 21.37
CA PRO A 475 0.64 -16.71 22.78
C PRO A 475 1.63 -15.60 23.10
N THR A 476 1.69 -15.24 24.37
CA THR A 476 2.83 -14.51 24.93
C THR A 476 3.69 -15.51 25.68
N ALA A 477 5.00 -15.47 25.44
CA ALA A 477 5.95 -16.31 26.15
C ALA A 477 5.91 -16.00 27.67
N PRO A 478 6.37 -16.93 28.53
CA PRO A 478 6.34 -16.74 29.99
C PRO A 478 7.11 -15.50 30.49
N ASP A 479 8.14 -15.07 29.75
CA ASP A 479 8.93 -13.87 30.02
C ASP A 479 8.26 -12.55 29.56
N GLY A 480 7.03 -12.64 29.05
CA GLY A 480 6.26 -11.50 28.54
C GLY A 480 6.57 -11.14 27.09
N THR A 481 7.48 -11.86 26.41
CA THR A 481 7.78 -11.59 24.99
C THR A 481 6.63 -12.02 24.09
N TRP A 482 6.28 -11.15 23.13
CA TRP A 482 5.23 -11.45 22.17
C TRP A 482 5.73 -12.45 21.13
N MET A 483 4.98 -13.54 20.93
CA MET A 483 5.27 -14.51 19.88
C MET A 483 4.39 -14.23 18.66
N LYS A 484 4.98 -14.19 17.47
CA LYS A 484 4.22 -13.99 16.22
C LYS A 484 3.14 -15.08 16.09
N PRO A 485 1.90 -14.73 15.70
CA PRO A 485 0.84 -15.71 15.45
C PRO A 485 1.23 -16.70 14.37
N LEU A 486 0.60 -17.88 14.41
CA LEU A 486 0.49 -18.75 13.24
C LEU A 486 -0.14 -17.94 12.08
N PHE A 487 0.44 -18.00 10.88
CA PHE A 487 0.02 -17.16 9.75
C PHE A 487 -0.05 -15.66 10.09
N ASN A 488 1.06 -15.13 10.58
CA ASN A 488 1.15 -13.71 10.91
C ASN A 488 0.81 -12.78 9.72
N ALA A 489 0.25 -11.60 10.01
CA ALA A 489 -0.14 -10.60 9.03
C ALA A 489 -1.10 -11.13 7.94
N ALA A 490 -0.80 -10.87 6.65
CA ALA A 490 -1.64 -11.27 5.51
C ALA A 490 -1.27 -12.63 4.91
N THR A 491 -0.41 -13.42 5.57
CA THR A 491 0.19 -14.63 4.98
C THR A 491 -0.82 -15.74 4.63
N THR A 492 -2.01 -15.75 5.23
CA THR A 492 -3.12 -16.66 4.85
C THR A 492 -3.58 -16.47 3.41
N MET A 493 -3.42 -15.27 2.83
CA MET A 493 -3.79 -14.96 1.45
C MET A 493 -2.99 -15.77 0.43
N VAL A 494 -1.74 -16.14 0.76
CA VAL A 494 -0.89 -16.97 -0.11
C VAL A 494 -1.55 -18.32 -0.40
N TRP A 495 -2.24 -18.87 0.62
CA TRP A 495 -2.89 -20.18 0.56
C TRP A 495 -4.41 -20.12 0.45
N SER A 496 -4.99 -18.93 0.31
CA SER A 496 -6.45 -18.72 0.23
C SER A 496 -7.21 -19.30 1.43
N ILE A 497 -6.63 -19.18 2.63
CA ILE A 497 -7.24 -19.66 3.89
C ILE A 497 -8.05 -18.52 4.51
N PRO A 498 -9.39 -18.64 4.67
CA PRO A 498 -10.19 -17.60 5.31
C PRO A 498 -9.81 -17.41 6.78
N SER A 499 -9.51 -16.17 7.17
CA SER A 499 -8.98 -15.86 8.51
C SER A 499 -9.60 -14.60 9.11
N ALA A 500 -9.69 -14.59 10.45
CA ALA A 500 -9.91 -13.39 11.23
C ALA A 500 -8.64 -12.54 11.40
N GLY A 501 -7.46 -13.16 11.19
CA GLY A 501 -6.17 -12.47 11.17
C GLY A 501 -6.00 -11.58 9.93
N GLY A 502 -4.95 -10.77 9.92
CA GLY A 502 -4.66 -9.86 8.83
C GLY A 502 -3.70 -8.73 9.22
N TYR A 503 -3.26 -7.98 8.21
CA TYR A 503 -2.53 -6.73 8.37
C TYR A 503 -2.98 -5.72 7.30
N ASP A 504 -3.60 -4.61 7.70
CA ASP A 504 -3.96 -3.48 6.84
C ASP A 504 -4.21 -2.22 7.70
N SER A 505 -4.17 -1.05 7.06
CA SER A 505 -4.47 0.25 7.64
C SER A 505 -5.90 0.75 7.33
N VAL A 506 -6.58 0.19 6.33
CA VAL A 506 -7.88 0.70 5.85
C VAL A 506 -8.91 -0.44 5.79
N ILE A 507 -9.42 -0.82 6.96
CA ILE A 507 -10.51 -1.81 7.08
C ILE A 507 -11.82 -1.13 7.53
N PRO A 508 -13.01 -1.72 7.27
CA PRO A 508 -14.28 -1.17 7.74
C PRO A 508 -14.27 -0.95 9.26
N GLY A 509 -14.72 0.23 9.71
CA GLY A 509 -14.58 0.61 11.12
C GLY A 509 -15.33 -0.30 12.10
N ARG A 510 -16.44 -0.90 11.64
CA ARG A 510 -17.20 -1.91 12.41
C ARG A 510 -16.38 -3.19 12.60
N THR A 511 -15.75 -3.68 11.54
CA THR A 511 -14.86 -4.85 11.59
C THR A 511 -13.70 -4.59 12.55
N TYR A 512 -13.05 -3.43 12.48
CA TYR A 512 -11.99 -3.04 13.41
C TYR A 512 -12.45 -3.14 14.87
N ARG A 513 -13.54 -2.44 15.23
CA ARG A 513 -14.03 -2.40 16.62
C ARG A 513 -14.46 -3.78 17.11
N LEU A 514 -15.11 -4.59 16.26
CA LEU A 514 -15.50 -5.95 16.63
C LEU A 514 -14.26 -6.81 16.92
N LEU A 515 -13.26 -6.78 16.03
CA LEU A 515 -12.04 -7.56 16.22
C LEU A 515 -11.24 -7.11 17.45
N GLU A 516 -11.19 -5.82 17.78
CA GLU A 516 -10.55 -5.34 19.03
C GLU A 516 -11.28 -5.86 20.29
N ILE A 517 -12.62 -5.92 20.29
CA ILE A 517 -13.37 -6.56 21.39
C ILE A 517 -13.03 -8.05 21.47
N VAL A 518 -12.99 -8.74 20.32
CA VAL A 518 -12.62 -10.16 20.28
C VAL A 518 -11.20 -10.40 20.79
N ARG A 519 -10.28 -9.46 20.56
CA ARG A 519 -8.90 -9.49 21.08
C ARG A 519 -8.80 -9.16 22.58
N GLY A 520 -9.89 -8.76 23.22
CA GLY A 520 -10.00 -8.52 24.65
C GLY A 520 -10.00 -7.04 25.07
N ARG A 521 -10.13 -6.08 24.14
CA ARG A 521 -10.40 -4.68 24.55
C ARG A 521 -11.81 -4.55 25.13
N SER A 522 -11.98 -3.63 26.07
CA SER A 522 -13.27 -3.43 26.73
C SER A 522 -14.26 -2.74 25.79
N LEU A 523 -15.55 -3.01 25.99
CA LEU A 523 -16.62 -2.34 25.25
C LEU A 523 -16.58 -0.82 25.49
N GLU A 524 -16.37 -0.39 26.73
CA GLU A 524 -16.30 1.02 27.10
C GLU A 524 -15.20 1.76 26.33
N GLU A 525 -14.00 1.18 26.24
CA GLU A 525 -12.89 1.73 25.47
C GLU A 525 -13.24 1.83 23.98
N MET A 526 -13.88 0.81 23.41
CA MET A 526 -14.25 0.78 21.99
C MET A 526 -15.38 1.74 21.64
N LEU A 527 -16.32 1.99 22.55
CA LEU A 527 -17.36 3.01 22.37
C LEU A 527 -16.77 4.42 22.39
N GLN A 528 -15.70 4.66 23.15
CA GLN A 528 -14.99 5.94 23.19
C GLN A 528 -13.98 6.11 22.04
N THR A 529 -13.63 5.04 21.34
CA THR A 529 -12.62 5.05 20.27
C THR A 529 -13.20 5.61 18.97
N ALA A 530 -12.99 6.91 18.75
CA ALA A 530 -13.37 7.58 17.50
C ALA A 530 -12.39 7.32 16.34
N ARG A 531 -11.12 6.99 16.64
CA ARG A 531 -10.04 6.77 15.66
C ARG A 531 -9.14 5.62 16.10
N GLY A 532 -8.62 4.87 15.13
CA GLY A 532 -7.71 3.75 15.34
C GLY A 532 -6.46 3.84 14.45
N GLU A 533 -5.47 3.02 14.79
CA GLU A 533 -4.22 2.88 14.05
C GLU A 533 -4.27 1.70 13.06
N THR A 534 -3.13 1.38 12.45
CA THR A 534 -2.97 0.16 11.65
C THR A 534 -3.27 -1.07 12.50
N ILE A 535 -4.00 -2.04 11.95
CA ILE A 535 -4.32 -3.28 12.67
C ILE A 535 -3.51 -4.45 12.12
N MET A 536 -2.83 -5.15 13.03
CA MET A 536 -2.22 -6.44 12.81
C MET A 536 -2.92 -7.41 13.76
N ALA A 537 -3.90 -8.15 13.24
CA ALA A 537 -4.84 -8.92 14.05
C ALA A 537 -4.18 -10.20 14.58
N GLY A 538 -3.56 -10.08 15.76
CA GLY A 538 -3.10 -11.20 16.58
C GLY A 538 -4.03 -11.45 17.77
N PHE A 539 -4.35 -12.72 18.02
CA PHE A 539 -5.32 -13.16 19.02
C PHE A 539 -4.63 -13.90 20.16
N ASN A 540 -4.43 -13.22 21.30
CA ASN A 540 -3.79 -13.83 22.46
C ASN A 540 -4.78 -14.72 23.22
N PRO A 541 -4.53 -16.04 23.38
CA PRO A 541 -5.46 -16.93 24.06
C PRO A 541 -5.81 -16.51 25.49
N LYS A 542 -4.97 -15.74 26.19
CA LYS A 542 -5.30 -15.23 27.54
C LYS A 542 -6.27 -14.06 27.55
N ARG A 543 -6.51 -13.42 26.41
CA ARG A 543 -7.33 -12.20 26.29
C ARG A 543 -8.52 -12.35 25.34
N VAL A 544 -8.47 -13.32 24.43
CA VAL A 544 -9.49 -13.52 23.42
C VAL A 544 -10.84 -13.82 24.05
N ARG A 545 -11.89 -13.16 23.55
CA ARG A 545 -13.29 -13.44 23.89
C ARG A 545 -13.80 -14.65 23.12
N PHE A 546 -13.45 -15.83 23.62
CA PHE A 546 -13.81 -17.11 23.00
C PHE A 546 -15.32 -17.33 22.86
N ASP A 547 -16.10 -16.76 23.78
CA ASP A 547 -17.57 -16.81 23.76
C ASP A 547 -18.19 -16.14 22.52
N LEU A 548 -17.45 -15.24 21.84
CA LEU A 548 -17.91 -14.57 20.63
C LEU A 548 -17.58 -15.35 19.35
N LEU A 549 -16.57 -16.23 19.36
CA LEU A 549 -16.06 -16.88 18.15
C LEU A 549 -17.12 -17.69 17.37
N PRO A 550 -18.00 -18.48 18.03
CA PRO A 550 -19.11 -19.15 17.33
C PRO A 550 -20.01 -18.19 16.55
N ARG A 551 -20.32 -17.02 17.13
CA ARG A 551 -21.17 -16.00 16.49
C ARG A 551 -20.50 -15.39 15.26
N LEU A 552 -19.18 -15.31 15.28
CA LEU A 552 -18.35 -14.84 14.17
C LEU A 552 -18.16 -15.90 13.05
N GLY A 553 -18.77 -17.08 13.18
CA GLY A 553 -18.59 -18.17 12.22
C GLY A 553 -17.17 -18.72 12.21
N ILE A 554 -16.42 -18.57 13.31
CA ILE A 554 -15.08 -19.14 13.46
C ILE A 554 -15.22 -20.62 13.83
N SER A 555 -15.05 -21.49 12.85
CA SER A 555 -15.14 -22.93 13.02
C SER A 555 -13.81 -23.55 13.48
N TYR A 556 -12.68 -22.86 13.32
CA TYR A 556 -11.36 -23.39 13.65
C TYR A 556 -10.49 -22.39 14.43
N LEU A 557 -9.76 -22.92 15.42
CA LEU A 557 -8.65 -22.24 16.06
C LEU A 557 -7.36 -22.83 15.49
N ALA A 558 -6.41 -21.97 15.14
CA ALA A 558 -5.12 -22.41 14.62
C ALA A 558 -4.02 -21.71 15.40
N GLY A 559 -3.00 -22.44 15.85
CA GLY A 559 -1.95 -21.86 16.67
C GLY A 559 -0.62 -22.57 16.59
N VAL A 560 0.39 -21.97 17.24
CA VAL A 560 1.74 -22.51 17.31
C VAL A 560 1.80 -23.76 18.19
N PRO A 561 2.78 -24.68 18.00
CA PRO A 561 2.86 -25.95 18.75
C PRO A 561 2.87 -25.77 20.28
N GLN A 562 3.42 -24.66 20.77
CA GLN A 562 3.53 -24.35 22.20
C GLN A 562 2.16 -24.24 22.88
N LEU A 563 1.08 -23.96 22.14
CA LEU A 563 -0.28 -23.88 22.70
C LEU A 563 -0.83 -25.22 23.19
N GLY A 564 -0.14 -26.34 22.96
CA GLY A 564 -0.43 -27.60 23.64
C GLY A 564 -0.23 -27.52 25.16
N GLU A 565 0.53 -26.55 25.65
CA GLU A 565 0.81 -26.37 27.08
C GLU A 565 -0.26 -25.49 27.76
N LYS A 566 -0.73 -25.93 28.92
CA LYS A 566 -1.78 -25.26 29.70
C LYS A 566 -1.45 -23.81 30.08
N GLN A 567 -0.17 -23.48 30.27
CA GLN A 567 0.27 -22.15 30.72
C GLN A 567 -0.08 -21.01 29.74
N TYR A 568 -0.35 -21.31 28.48
CA TYR A 568 -0.72 -20.33 27.46
C TYR A 568 -2.23 -20.03 27.41
N TRP A 569 -3.04 -20.83 28.11
CA TRP A 569 -4.49 -20.65 28.20
C TRP A 569 -4.88 -19.78 29.40
N PRO A 570 -6.10 -19.24 29.43
CA PRO A 570 -6.62 -18.52 30.59
C PRO A 570 -6.47 -19.35 31.87
N ASP A 571 -6.03 -18.70 32.96
CA ASP A 571 -5.84 -19.30 34.29
C ASP A 571 -4.91 -20.53 34.35
N GLY A 572 -4.11 -20.78 33.30
CA GLY A 572 -3.33 -22.02 33.20
C GLY A 572 -4.19 -23.27 33.05
N GLY A 573 -5.44 -23.11 32.60
CA GLY A 573 -6.47 -24.13 32.53
C GLY A 573 -6.61 -24.79 31.16
N ALA A 574 -7.79 -25.37 30.92
CA ALA A 574 -8.18 -25.89 29.61
C ALA A 574 -8.71 -24.76 28.71
N PRO A 575 -8.73 -24.96 27.38
CA PRO A 575 -9.40 -24.04 26.47
C PRO A 575 -10.85 -23.78 26.92
N PRO A 576 -11.35 -22.53 26.90
CA PRO A 576 -12.69 -22.17 27.37
C PRO A 576 -13.80 -22.53 26.36
N LEU A 577 -13.54 -23.49 25.47
CA LEU A 577 -14.45 -24.01 24.45
C LEU A 577 -14.27 -25.53 24.36
N GLU A 578 -15.32 -26.23 23.94
CA GLU A 578 -15.19 -27.62 23.51
C GLU A 578 -14.47 -27.66 22.17
N LEU A 579 -13.26 -28.21 22.19
CA LEU A 579 -12.37 -28.27 21.04
C LEU A 579 -12.11 -29.73 20.64
N THR A 580 -12.22 -30.02 19.35
CA THR A 580 -11.77 -31.29 18.77
C THR A 580 -10.48 -31.07 18.00
N SER A 581 -9.41 -31.80 18.33
CA SER A 581 -8.16 -31.72 17.56
C SER A 581 -8.38 -32.24 16.14
N VAL A 582 -7.98 -31.43 15.15
CA VAL A 582 -8.06 -31.73 13.72
C VAL A 582 -6.67 -32.00 13.16
N TYR A 583 -5.70 -31.23 13.64
CA TYR A 583 -4.30 -31.36 13.29
C TYR A 583 -3.45 -31.04 14.51
N ASP A 584 -2.43 -31.87 14.74
CA ASP A 584 -1.42 -31.67 15.77
C ASP A 584 -0.08 -32.13 15.21
N GLY A 585 0.86 -31.20 15.07
CA GLY A 585 2.15 -31.45 14.44
C GLY A 585 3.20 -30.41 14.78
N PRO A 586 4.45 -30.63 14.32
CA PRO A 586 5.57 -29.76 14.65
C PRO A 586 5.44 -28.35 14.05
N ASP A 587 4.63 -28.18 13.01
CA ASP A 587 4.36 -26.90 12.33
C ASP A 587 3.11 -26.17 12.84
N GLY A 588 2.40 -26.75 13.80
CA GLY A 588 1.34 -26.09 14.56
C GLY A 588 0.18 -27.01 14.88
N MET A 589 -0.89 -26.41 15.40
CA MET A 589 -2.07 -27.11 15.86
C MET A 589 -3.33 -26.47 15.30
N VAL A 590 -4.33 -27.31 15.00
CA VAL A 590 -5.65 -26.88 14.53
C VAL A 590 -6.72 -27.61 15.33
N TRP A 591 -7.65 -26.84 15.88
CA TRP A 591 -8.81 -27.35 16.60
C TRP A 591 -10.09 -26.90 15.94
N ARG A 592 -11.07 -27.80 15.84
CA ARG A 592 -12.45 -27.48 15.48
C ARG A 592 -13.21 -27.06 16.73
N VAL A 593 -13.93 -25.95 16.63
CA VAL A 593 -14.81 -25.47 17.70
C VAL A 593 -16.15 -26.22 17.61
N ALA A 594 -16.57 -26.85 18.71
CA ALA A 594 -17.83 -27.58 18.75
C ALA A 594 -19.04 -26.63 18.65
N GLY A 595 -20.11 -27.11 18.03
CA GLY A 595 -21.39 -26.37 17.95
C GLY A 595 -21.39 -25.14 17.02
N VAL A 596 -20.32 -24.88 16.27
CA VAL A 596 -20.25 -23.75 15.33
C VAL A 596 -20.76 -24.16 13.95
N GLN A 597 -21.73 -23.39 13.43
CA GLN A 597 -22.12 -23.45 12.03
C GLN A 597 -21.19 -22.52 11.23
N ALA A 598 -20.34 -23.10 10.38
CA ALA A 598 -19.53 -22.34 9.45
C ALA A 598 -20.38 -21.69 8.36
N GLY A 599 -19.94 -20.53 7.87
CA GLY A 599 -20.59 -19.85 6.75
C GLY A 599 -21.96 -19.24 7.05
N PRO A 600 -22.80 -19.05 6.00
CA PRO A 600 -24.12 -18.46 6.17
C PRO A 600 -25.02 -19.29 7.08
N ARG A 601 -25.83 -18.59 7.89
CA ARG A 601 -26.78 -19.18 8.84
C ARG A 601 -28.16 -18.53 8.73
N ILE A 602 -29.21 -19.28 9.08
CA ILE A 602 -30.56 -18.76 9.17
C ILE A 602 -30.81 -18.31 10.60
N ALA A 603 -31.37 -17.11 10.76
CA ALA A 603 -31.83 -16.57 12.02
C ALA A 603 -33.33 -16.30 11.92
N ALA A 604 -34.13 -17.07 12.65
CA ALA A 604 -35.58 -16.91 12.72
C ALA A 604 -35.99 -15.69 13.58
N ARG A 605 -35.07 -15.16 14.39
CA ARG A 605 -35.31 -14.08 15.36
C ARG A 605 -34.38 -12.91 15.11
N ALA A 606 -34.89 -11.70 15.29
CA ALA A 606 -34.07 -10.49 15.28
C ALA A 606 -34.20 -9.73 16.60
N LEU A 607 -33.06 -9.39 17.22
CA LEU A 607 -32.99 -8.36 18.24
C LEU A 607 -32.72 -7.03 17.53
N VAL A 608 -33.71 -6.14 17.54
CA VAL A 608 -33.59 -4.82 16.90
C VAL A 608 -33.10 -3.79 17.92
N VAL A 609 -32.02 -3.08 17.59
CA VAL A 609 -31.37 -2.12 18.49
C VAL A 609 -31.23 -0.74 17.87
N ASP A 610 -31.07 0.27 18.74
CA ASP A 610 -30.99 1.68 18.36
C ASP A 610 -29.55 2.08 18.01
N GLY A 611 -29.15 1.74 16.77
CA GLY A 611 -27.91 2.22 16.17
C GLY A 611 -26.66 1.36 16.43
N PRO A 612 -25.50 1.80 15.91
CA PRO A 612 -24.28 0.98 15.85
C PRO A 612 -23.69 0.68 17.23
N ASP A 613 -23.72 1.62 18.16
CA ASP A 613 -23.12 1.45 19.50
C ASP A 613 -23.94 0.46 20.34
N ALA A 614 -25.28 0.52 20.24
CA ALA A 614 -26.18 -0.46 20.86
C ALA A 614 -26.00 -1.86 20.24
N ALA A 615 -25.77 -1.94 18.92
CA ALA A 615 -25.45 -3.20 18.25
C ALA A 615 -24.12 -3.79 18.71
N LEU A 616 -23.06 -2.96 18.83
CA LEU A 616 -21.77 -3.40 19.36
C LEU A 616 -21.90 -3.91 20.80
N ALA A 617 -22.63 -3.18 21.65
CA ALA A 617 -22.90 -3.57 23.02
C ALA A 617 -23.68 -4.89 23.12
N ALA A 618 -24.71 -5.07 22.29
CA ALA A 618 -25.50 -6.30 22.24
C ALA A 618 -24.65 -7.50 21.80
N VAL A 619 -23.79 -7.33 20.79
CA VAL A 619 -22.86 -8.38 20.33
C VAL A 619 -21.81 -8.72 21.39
N ALA A 620 -21.29 -7.72 22.11
CA ALA A 620 -20.28 -7.95 23.15
C ALA A 620 -20.86 -8.56 24.45
N GLY A 621 -22.17 -8.47 24.64
CA GLY A 621 -22.92 -8.98 25.79
C GLY A 621 -23.62 -10.33 25.54
N PRO A 622 -24.56 -10.72 26.42
CA PRO A 622 -25.23 -12.04 26.36
C PRO A 622 -25.99 -12.30 25.05
N ALA A 623 -26.52 -11.26 24.39
CA ALA A 623 -27.22 -11.42 23.11
C ALA A 623 -26.30 -11.91 21.98
N GLY A 624 -25.00 -11.61 22.03
CA GLY A 624 -23.99 -12.16 21.11
C GLY A 624 -23.89 -13.69 21.19
N GLN A 625 -24.23 -14.29 22.34
CA GLN A 625 -24.14 -15.73 22.59
C GLN A 625 -25.43 -16.49 22.17
N ALA A 626 -26.53 -15.78 21.91
CA ALA A 626 -27.82 -16.40 21.63
C ALA A 626 -27.89 -17.00 20.21
N ALA A 627 -27.76 -18.33 20.08
CA ALA A 627 -27.90 -19.04 18.82
C ALA A 627 -29.28 -18.82 18.15
N GLY A 628 -29.34 -18.89 16.81
CA GLY A 628 -30.58 -18.75 16.03
C GLY A 628 -31.18 -17.32 15.99
N SER A 629 -30.52 -16.34 16.60
CA SER A 629 -30.91 -14.92 16.53
C SER A 629 -29.93 -14.11 15.67
N VAL A 630 -30.37 -12.93 15.20
CA VAL A 630 -29.52 -11.91 14.58
C VAL A 630 -29.73 -10.58 15.29
N ILE A 631 -28.68 -9.78 15.47
CA ILE A 631 -28.80 -8.41 15.98
C ILE A 631 -28.86 -7.47 14.78
N LEU A 632 -29.91 -6.65 14.67
CA LEU A 632 -30.14 -5.73 13.56
C LEU A 632 -30.31 -4.30 14.07
N GLU A 633 -29.90 -3.32 13.28
CA GLU A 633 -30.15 -1.90 13.59
C GLU A 633 -31.55 -1.48 13.15
N ARG A 634 -32.24 -0.71 13.98
CA ARG A 634 -33.62 -0.24 13.71
C ARG A 634 -33.77 0.44 12.35
N LYS A 635 -32.83 1.32 11.98
CA LYS A 635 -32.82 2.00 10.67
C LYS A 635 -32.89 1.03 9.48
N ASP A 636 -32.18 -0.11 9.55
CA ASP A 636 -32.13 -1.07 8.45
C ASP A 636 -33.44 -1.87 8.33
N VAL A 637 -34.21 -1.92 9.43
CA VAL A 637 -35.51 -2.60 9.52
C VAL A 637 -36.64 -1.67 9.12
N GLU A 638 -36.56 -0.38 9.44
CA GLU A 638 -37.57 0.64 9.15
C GLU A 638 -37.51 1.15 7.70
N ASP A 639 -36.32 1.27 7.10
CA ASP A 639 -36.13 1.72 5.72
C ASP A 639 -36.39 0.62 4.65
N GLY A 640 -36.85 -0.57 5.07
CA GLY A 640 -37.18 -1.71 4.21
C GLY A 640 -38.69 -2.01 4.17
N PRO A 641 -39.17 -2.86 3.23
CA PRO A 641 -40.55 -3.34 3.29
C PRO A 641 -40.80 -4.02 4.65
N SER A 642 -41.95 -3.70 5.24
CA SER A 642 -42.34 -4.00 6.63
C SER A 642 -41.94 -5.41 7.07
N ALA A 643 -41.29 -5.53 8.23
CA ALA A 643 -41.08 -6.82 8.86
C ALA A 643 -42.42 -7.54 9.08
N PRO A 644 -42.50 -8.88 8.94
CA PRO A 644 -43.66 -9.62 9.43
C PRO A 644 -43.82 -9.33 10.93
N ALA A 645 -45.03 -8.98 11.34
CA ALA A 645 -45.36 -8.77 12.74
C ALA A 645 -45.22 -10.08 13.51
N GLY A 646 -44.35 -10.10 14.53
CA GLY A 646 -44.34 -11.09 15.61
C GLY A 646 -43.03 -11.89 15.74
N SER A 647 -42.27 -11.65 16.81
CA SER A 647 -41.28 -12.63 17.30
C SER A 647 -40.86 -12.42 18.78
N ASP A 648 -41.81 -12.29 19.71
CA ASP A 648 -41.55 -12.16 21.16
C ASP A 648 -41.96 -13.43 21.97
N GLY A 649 -41.54 -14.64 21.57
CA GLY A 649 -41.83 -15.88 22.31
C GLY A 649 -40.67 -16.92 22.32
N PRO A 650 -40.60 -17.86 23.30
CA PRO A 650 -39.52 -18.86 23.41
C PRO A 650 -39.54 -19.92 22.27
N ALA A 651 -38.40 -20.55 21.96
CA ALA A 651 -38.17 -21.35 20.74
C ALA A 651 -38.28 -22.85 20.97
N GLU A 652 -38.98 -23.56 20.08
CA GLU A 652 -38.63 -24.94 19.71
C GLU A 652 -37.59 -24.91 18.57
N ALA A 653 -36.69 -25.89 18.58
CA ALA A 653 -35.54 -25.96 17.68
C ALA A 653 -35.92 -26.21 16.21
N ASP A 654 -35.14 -25.58 15.33
CA ASP A 654 -35.32 -25.36 13.89
C ASP A 654 -35.03 -26.63 13.05
N ALA A 655 -35.87 -27.67 13.16
CA ALA A 655 -35.65 -29.00 12.57
C ALA A 655 -35.77 -29.12 11.03
N GLY A 656 -35.72 -28.01 10.27
CA GLY A 656 -35.95 -28.03 8.81
C GLY A 656 -35.15 -27.04 7.95
N ALA A 657 -34.39 -26.12 8.56
CA ALA A 657 -33.61 -25.13 7.83
C ALA A 657 -32.40 -25.76 7.10
N ARG A 658 -32.20 -25.45 5.82
CA ARG A 658 -31.07 -25.94 5.02
C ARG A 658 -30.41 -24.82 4.25
N ILE A 659 -29.08 -24.82 4.19
CA ILE A 659 -28.29 -23.82 3.49
C ILE A 659 -27.27 -24.55 2.63
N SER A 660 -27.12 -24.12 1.38
CA SER A 660 -26.04 -24.57 0.51
C SER A 660 -25.44 -23.39 -0.25
N VAL A 661 -24.12 -23.28 -0.25
CA VAL A 661 -23.41 -22.29 -1.07
C VAL A 661 -23.31 -22.83 -2.49
N ARG A 662 -24.00 -22.20 -3.43
CA ARG A 662 -24.06 -22.62 -4.84
C ARG A 662 -22.85 -22.11 -5.62
N HIS A 663 -22.44 -20.87 -5.36
CA HIS A 663 -21.35 -20.22 -6.08
C HIS A 663 -20.65 -19.18 -5.21
N ARG A 664 -19.33 -19.08 -5.35
CA ARG A 664 -18.51 -18.09 -4.63
C ARG A 664 -17.35 -17.64 -5.48
N THR A 665 -17.18 -16.32 -5.59
CA THR A 665 -15.97 -15.66 -6.07
C THR A 665 -15.46 -14.73 -4.97
N ASN A 666 -14.41 -13.94 -5.24
CA ASN A 666 -14.01 -12.89 -4.30
C ASN A 666 -15.14 -11.87 -4.12
N ASN A 667 -15.85 -11.55 -5.20
CA ASN A 667 -16.80 -10.44 -5.26
C ASN A 667 -18.28 -10.88 -5.21
N ALA A 668 -18.57 -12.17 -5.15
CA ALA A 668 -19.94 -12.67 -5.19
C ALA A 668 -20.13 -13.93 -4.34
N LEU A 669 -21.32 -14.08 -3.78
CA LEU A 669 -21.74 -15.25 -3.02
C LEU A 669 -23.20 -15.56 -3.36
N VAL A 670 -23.47 -16.77 -3.85
CA VAL A 670 -24.82 -17.28 -4.12
C VAL A 670 -25.12 -18.41 -3.16
N VAL A 671 -26.19 -18.25 -2.39
CA VAL A 671 -26.64 -19.17 -1.36
C VAL A 671 -28.06 -19.60 -1.67
N GLU A 672 -28.32 -20.90 -1.64
CA GLU A 672 -29.68 -21.42 -1.58
C GLU A 672 -30.02 -21.71 -0.13
N ALA A 673 -31.08 -21.08 0.37
CA ALA A 673 -31.54 -21.21 1.73
C ALA A 673 -32.99 -21.69 1.74
N ASN A 674 -33.28 -22.78 2.42
CA ASN A 674 -34.64 -23.25 2.70
C ASN A 674 -34.98 -22.96 4.15
N SER A 675 -36.00 -22.15 4.41
CA SER A 675 -36.43 -21.79 5.77
C SER A 675 -37.89 -22.21 6.01
N PRO A 676 -38.24 -22.79 7.17
CA PRO A 676 -39.62 -23.13 7.51
C PRO A 676 -40.56 -21.91 7.60
N GLY A 677 -40.01 -20.72 7.88
CA GLY A 677 -40.74 -19.48 8.05
C GLY A 677 -39.99 -18.28 7.45
N ALA A 678 -40.57 -17.09 7.56
CA ALA A 678 -39.83 -15.87 7.24
C ALA A 678 -38.66 -15.71 8.22
N ALA A 679 -37.46 -15.45 7.70
CA ALA A 679 -36.24 -15.43 8.50
C ALA A 679 -35.20 -14.47 7.90
N PHE A 680 -34.03 -14.42 8.53
CA PHE A 680 -32.87 -13.70 8.02
C PHE A 680 -31.77 -14.68 7.63
N LEU A 681 -31.22 -14.54 6.42
CA LEU A 681 -29.96 -15.18 6.06
C LEU A 681 -28.82 -14.26 6.50
N VAL A 682 -28.03 -14.70 7.48
CA VAL A 682 -26.86 -13.99 8.00
C VAL A 682 -25.60 -14.58 7.39
N VAL A 683 -24.70 -13.76 6.88
CA VAL A 683 -23.39 -14.18 6.39
C VAL A 683 -22.32 -13.58 7.30
N PRO A 684 -21.51 -14.40 8.02
CA PRO A 684 -20.45 -13.93 8.92
C PRO A 684 -19.23 -13.45 8.11
N GLU A 685 -19.45 -12.41 7.33
CA GLU A 685 -18.47 -11.67 6.55
C GLU A 685 -18.69 -10.19 6.76
N SER A 686 -17.59 -9.45 6.86
CA SER A 686 -17.62 -8.01 7.08
C SER A 686 -18.58 -7.30 6.12
N TRP A 687 -19.42 -6.44 6.69
CA TRP A 687 -20.28 -5.54 5.97
C TRP A 687 -19.46 -4.38 5.39
N ASP A 688 -19.85 -3.96 4.19
CA ASP A 688 -19.33 -2.77 3.51
C ASP A 688 -20.44 -2.21 2.61
N ALA A 689 -20.47 -0.89 2.42
CA ALA A 689 -21.48 -0.21 1.62
C ALA A 689 -21.47 -0.63 0.14
N GLY A 690 -20.41 -1.30 -0.33
CA GLY A 690 -20.34 -1.87 -1.67
C GLY A 690 -21.12 -3.17 -1.89
N TRP A 691 -21.68 -3.78 -0.84
CA TRP A 691 -22.48 -4.99 -0.99
C TRP A 691 -23.92 -4.69 -1.43
N SER A 692 -24.39 -5.49 -2.38
CA SER A 692 -25.78 -5.54 -2.83
C SER A 692 -26.28 -6.98 -2.80
N ALA A 693 -27.59 -7.18 -2.65
CA ALA A 693 -28.18 -8.51 -2.63
C ALA A 693 -29.45 -8.60 -3.48
N ARG A 694 -29.71 -9.82 -3.95
CA ARG A 694 -30.99 -10.20 -4.56
C ARG A 694 -31.53 -11.46 -3.88
N VAL A 695 -32.82 -11.49 -3.61
CA VAL A 695 -33.54 -12.67 -3.12
C VAL A 695 -34.55 -13.07 -4.19
N ASN A 696 -34.41 -14.28 -4.74
CA ASN A 696 -35.23 -14.78 -5.85
C ASN A 696 -35.26 -13.80 -7.04
N GLY A 697 -34.10 -13.22 -7.36
CA GLY A 697 -33.94 -12.24 -8.45
C GLY A 697 -34.37 -10.81 -8.13
N GLN A 698 -35.09 -10.56 -7.02
CA GLN A 698 -35.53 -9.23 -6.61
C GLN A 698 -34.46 -8.53 -5.76
N SER A 699 -34.24 -7.24 -6.00
CA SER A 699 -33.27 -6.44 -5.24
C SER A 699 -33.74 -6.28 -3.79
N THR A 700 -32.88 -6.63 -2.84
CA THR A 700 -33.19 -6.59 -1.39
C THR A 700 -32.10 -5.81 -0.65
N PRO A 701 -32.47 -4.92 0.29
CA PRO A 701 -31.49 -4.23 1.12
C PRO A 701 -30.58 -5.20 1.90
N VAL A 702 -29.29 -4.90 1.94
CA VAL A 702 -28.31 -5.61 2.78
C VAL A 702 -28.27 -4.95 4.15
N LEU A 703 -28.69 -5.69 5.16
CA LEU A 703 -28.81 -5.21 6.54
C LEU A 703 -27.48 -5.35 7.27
N HIS A 704 -27.20 -4.47 8.23
CA HIS A 704 -26.16 -4.72 9.23
C HIS A 704 -26.65 -5.81 10.18
N ALA A 705 -25.87 -6.87 10.29
CA ALA A 705 -26.14 -8.02 11.13
C ALA A 705 -24.99 -8.19 12.12
N ASP A 706 -25.30 -8.49 13.38
CA ASP A 706 -24.30 -8.77 14.42
C ASP A 706 -23.18 -7.72 14.41
N TYR A 707 -23.61 -6.45 14.32
CA TYR A 707 -22.81 -5.25 14.24
C TYR A 707 -21.94 -5.08 12.98
N ALA A 708 -21.10 -6.06 12.62
CA ALA A 708 -20.12 -5.95 11.55
C ALA A 708 -20.39 -6.87 10.34
N PHE A 709 -21.45 -7.68 10.37
CA PHE A 709 -21.78 -8.62 9.31
C PHE A 709 -22.98 -8.17 8.48
N ARG A 710 -23.33 -9.00 7.50
CA ARG A 710 -24.39 -8.73 6.54
C ARG A 710 -25.53 -9.74 6.65
N ALA A 711 -26.77 -9.27 6.50
CA ALA A 711 -27.93 -10.14 6.39
C ALA A 711 -28.93 -9.66 5.33
N VAL A 712 -29.82 -10.56 4.92
CA VAL A 712 -31.02 -10.24 4.13
C VAL A 712 -32.23 -10.98 4.69
N ARG A 713 -33.42 -10.40 4.49
CA ARG A 713 -34.69 -11.09 4.75
C ARG A 713 -34.93 -12.14 3.67
N ILE A 714 -35.37 -13.33 4.08
CA ILE A 714 -35.82 -14.40 3.19
C ILE A 714 -37.25 -14.83 3.57
N PRO A 715 -38.13 -15.10 2.59
CA PRO A 715 -39.44 -15.67 2.85
C PRO A 715 -39.33 -17.14 3.30
N ALA A 716 -40.45 -17.69 3.77
CA ALA A 716 -40.58 -19.13 3.98
C ALA A 716 -40.40 -19.90 2.66
N GLY A 717 -39.82 -21.10 2.74
CA GLY A 717 -39.48 -21.95 1.61
C GLY A 717 -38.07 -21.73 1.08
N VAL A 718 -37.84 -22.20 -0.15
CA VAL A 718 -36.53 -22.11 -0.82
C VAL A 718 -36.34 -20.70 -1.41
N SER A 719 -35.22 -20.10 -1.07
CA SER A 719 -34.78 -18.81 -1.58
C SER A 719 -33.37 -18.91 -2.16
N GLU A 720 -33.19 -18.40 -3.38
CA GLU A 720 -31.87 -18.12 -3.91
C GLU A 720 -31.48 -16.70 -3.53
N VAL A 721 -30.38 -16.57 -2.78
CA VAL A 721 -29.83 -15.30 -2.33
C VAL A 721 -28.48 -15.07 -3.01
N ALA A 722 -28.39 -14.00 -3.81
CA ALA A 722 -27.16 -13.61 -4.49
C ALA A 722 -26.63 -12.29 -3.95
N PHE A 723 -25.45 -12.31 -3.34
CA PHE A 723 -24.68 -11.13 -2.96
C PHE A 723 -23.67 -10.78 -4.04
N THR A 724 -23.48 -9.49 -4.30
CA THR A 724 -22.43 -8.97 -5.20
C THR A 724 -21.79 -7.73 -4.60
N TYR A 725 -20.46 -7.68 -4.64
CA TYR A 725 -19.64 -6.59 -4.16
C TYR A 725 -19.20 -5.69 -5.31
N ARG A 726 -19.43 -4.39 -5.16
CA ARG A 726 -18.85 -3.33 -5.99
C ARG A 726 -18.44 -2.19 -5.07
N PRO A 727 -17.15 -1.80 -5.00
CA PRO A 727 -16.70 -0.74 -4.12
C PRO A 727 -17.60 0.49 -4.19
N ALA A 728 -18.00 1.00 -3.03
CA ALA A 728 -18.80 2.20 -2.96
C ALA A 728 -18.10 3.37 -3.67
N GLY A 729 -18.86 4.18 -4.39
CA GLY A 729 -18.31 5.27 -5.20
C GLY A 729 -17.63 4.85 -6.51
N LEU A 730 -17.53 3.56 -6.86
CA LEU A 730 -16.86 3.11 -8.09
C LEU A 730 -17.50 3.69 -9.35
N ILE A 731 -18.83 3.69 -9.44
CA ILE A 731 -19.56 4.25 -10.59
C ILE A 731 -19.33 5.76 -10.68
N ALA A 732 -19.45 6.48 -9.56
CA ALA A 732 -19.19 7.93 -9.52
C ALA A 732 -17.75 8.26 -9.93
N GLY A 733 -16.78 7.50 -9.41
CA GLY A 733 -15.37 7.60 -9.80
C GLY A 733 -15.15 7.34 -11.29
N ALA A 734 -15.79 6.31 -11.86
CA ALA A 734 -15.72 6.01 -13.29
C ALA A 734 -16.29 7.15 -14.15
N LEU A 735 -17.46 7.68 -13.79
CA LEU A 735 -18.08 8.83 -14.47
C LEU A 735 -17.20 10.08 -14.39
N LEU A 736 -16.60 10.36 -13.22
CA LEU A 736 -15.68 11.47 -13.04
C LEU A 736 -14.37 11.28 -13.84
N THR A 737 -13.86 10.05 -13.95
CA THR A 737 -12.71 9.74 -14.81
C THR A 737 -13.02 10.00 -16.28
N VAL A 738 -14.20 9.58 -16.77
CA VAL A 738 -14.63 9.82 -18.15
C VAL A 738 -14.79 11.32 -18.41
N ALA A 739 -15.52 12.04 -17.54
CA ALA A 739 -15.73 13.48 -17.65
C ALA A 739 -14.41 14.26 -17.53
N GLY A 740 -13.54 13.88 -16.60
CA GLY A 740 -12.21 14.44 -16.40
C GLY A 740 -11.29 14.25 -17.60
N THR A 741 -11.33 13.06 -18.21
CA THR A 741 -10.57 12.77 -19.43
C THR A 741 -11.08 13.59 -20.62
N ALA A 742 -12.39 13.66 -20.82
CA ALA A 742 -13.00 14.47 -21.87
C ALA A 742 -12.69 15.97 -21.68
N GLY A 743 -12.82 16.47 -20.45
CA GLY A 743 -12.47 17.84 -20.06
C GLY A 743 -10.99 18.13 -20.28
N ALA A 744 -10.09 17.23 -19.87
CA ALA A 744 -8.65 17.33 -20.11
C ALA A 744 -8.34 17.39 -21.61
N LEU A 745 -8.92 16.52 -22.43
CA LEU A 745 -8.71 16.56 -23.89
C LEU A 745 -9.23 17.87 -24.52
N PHE A 746 -10.39 18.35 -24.09
CA PHE A 746 -10.95 19.62 -24.55
C PHE A 746 -10.04 20.79 -24.19
N VAL A 747 -9.64 20.90 -22.92
CA VAL A 747 -8.74 21.95 -22.41
C VAL A 747 -7.38 21.88 -23.08
N ALA A 748 -6.83 20.67 -23.24
CA ALA A 748 -5.61 20.43 -23.99
C ALA A 748 -5.75 21.00 -25.41
N ARG A 749 -6.74 20.58 -26.21
CA ARG A 749 -6.87 21.03 -27.60
C ARG A 749 -7.01 22.55 -27.73
N ARG A 750 -7.64 23.23 -26.76
CA ARG A 750 -7.70 24.69 -26.70
C ARG A 750 -6.33 25.33 -26.44
N LEU A 751 -5.42 24.68 -25.71
CA LEU A 751 -4.02 25.12 -25.54
C LEU A 751 -3.23 25.08 -26.85
N GLY A 752 -3.39 24.00 -27.63
CA GLY A 752 -2.58 23.73 -28.81
C GLY A 752 -2.95 24.54 -30.06
N ARG A 753 -4.11 25.20 -30.07
CA ARG A 753 -4.63 25.96 -31.23
C ARG A 753 -4.14 27.41 -31.33
N ARG A 754 -3.28 27.89 -30.44
CA ARG A 754 -2.68 29.22 -30.55
C ARG A 754 -1.21 29.10 -30.98
N PRO A 755 -0.87 29.32 -32.26
CA PRO A 755 0.52 29.47 -32.64
C PRO A 755 1.12 30.64 -31.84
N GLY A 756 2.26 30.42 -31.21
CA GLY A 756 3.08 31.54 -30.74
C GLY A 756 3.49 32.38 -31.96
N PRO A 757 3.51 33.72 -31.89
CA PRO A 757 3.86 34.57 -33.03
C PRO A 757 5.29 34.41 -33.57
N ASN A 758 6.11 33.51 -33.02
CA ASN A 758 7.49 33.26 -33.43
C ASN A 758 7.87 31.83 -33.03
N ALA A 759 7.38 30.83 -33.77
CA ALA A 759 7.92 29.47 -33.74
C ALA A 759 8.99 29.33 -34.82
#